data_AF-A0A7X5ZIN7-F1
#
_entry.id   AF-A0A7X5ZIN7-F1
#
_cell.length_a   1.000
_cell.length_b   1.000
_cell.length_c   1.000
_cell.angle_alpha   90.00
_cell.angle_beta   90.00
_cell.angle_gamma   90.00
#
_symmetry.space_group_name_H-M   'P 1'
#
loop_
_entity.id
_entity.type
_entity.pdbx_description
1 polymer ?
#
loop_
_entity_poly.entity_id
_entity_poly.type
_entity_poly.pdbx_seq_one_letter_code
_entity_poly.pdbx_strand_id
1 'polypeptide(L)'
;MYVVWAIVGAIIGVFVGQSVAGAVAGFAIGLLWARTSQLSRDLDEAVRKLTESATKPAPVQRSEQSVTWPTADEVLARQPGSPAHPSDLTGRPPAPIGATASTSTRSVPPPMPAEAATSAPVPASSASASASASASASASAPAPAPAPAREASAIPAAPTGPSFADRAASAVKRWFTEGNVPVKVGMLVLFAGVAAFLKYASDIGLLRVPMSVRLALVALVAIAGVGFGWMQRERRRAFALSLQGGSLGVLVMTVFAAYRMYDLIGPLPAFALLVIFVAGLCVLAVLQDALALAVLGLLAGFAAPIIASSGQGNHVALFSYYAVLNLAILGIAWKRSWRILNVLGFVATFGIGTAWGALRYDPMLFNSTEPFLVLFFLLYLIVPWLHVLRSPDRRKAILDGCLMFGNPIASLFLQAALLDWAPMPLAVSALVAAAIYVGIAFAIRKRDDMGVLRETWAVLAVAFATIAVPLALSASVTASVFALEGAGLVWLGFRQSRRLPRWSGVFLQLLAAGAWGLNALFNHHYGDMPILNAQFIGALLLMVGGAASAWQFDRHGRSQGVSSLARIGLAAWALLWWFVGVGVEIATFATDDTTAAACWLAVIGIIAWPVAEASRRAHKLDLGVVLAFVVPLSIFAGVPVLMGAGQSGVQPFSVCPLIAVAISAISSWLAMRAITAHRVVAVAASVAWWLRWLVFIGVGTSVAYGFRMPMLVADGWVSAAFVLPTLVLTALALWWPRPVVAPSAAHAEAIRAALGGLLFFATALIGIGLLFVSGQAAPLPFIPVLNPVDLLLVAVLVLVFRALSDDTLPHGVRVTRPVVFAVCFFAFATSATLRAVHHLASVPWDDTITRSSLAQLSLTVVWSVIGVLAWVLGSRRGQRMLWMAGAGIMGLVLAKLLLVDRSHLGNLFGIGSFMAYGLLCTVIGYLAPAPPRQSVSPSAEPPHAS
;
A
#
# COMPACT_ATOMS: atom_id res chain seq x y z
N MET A 1 -0.34 0.61 -22.25
CA MET A 1 -0.47 0.95 -20.81
C MET A 1 -0.02 -0.15 -19.86
N TYR A 2 -0.49 -1.40 -20.00
CA TYR A 2 -0.10 -2.54 -19.13
C TYR A 2 1.36 -2.59 -18.68
N VAL A 3 2.29 -2.59 -19.65
CA VAL A 3 3.74 -2.68 -19.40
C VAL A 3 4.25 -1.49 -18.57
N VAL A 4 3.72 -0.29 -18.78
CA VAL A 4 4.14 0.92 -18.05
C VAL A 4 3.75 0.82 -16.57
N TRP A 5 2.49 0.49 -16.29
CA TRP A 5 2.00 0.34 -14.92
C TRP A 5 2.62 -0.85 -14.19
N ALA A 6 2.89 -1.95 -14.88
CA ALA A 6 3.62 -3.09 -14.32
C ALA A 6 5.09 -2.73 -14.00
N ILE A 7 5.77 -1.95 -14.85
CA ILE A 7 7.12 -1.44 -14.55
C ILE A 7 7.11 -0.45 -13.38
N VAL A 8 6.17 0.50 -13.35
CA VAL A 8 6.00 1.44 -12.23
C VAL A 8 5.74 0.69 -10.91
N GLY A 9 4.85 -0.30 -10.95
CA GLY A 9 4.60 -1.19 -9.81
C GLY A 9 5.86 -1.94 -9.38
N ALA A 10 6.64 -2.49 -10.32
CA ALA A 10 7.89 -3.19 -10.01
C ALA A 10 8.92 -2.27 -9.34
N ILE A 11 9.07 -1.04 -9.82
CA ILE A 11 9.98 -0.04 -9.23
C ILE A 11 9.54 0.29 -7.79
N ILE A 12 8.25 0.54 -7.55
CA ILE A 12 7.71 0.76 -6.21
C ILE A 12 7.96 -0.48 -5.32
N GLY A 13 7.76 -1.68 -5.87
CA GLY A 13 8.01 -2.94 -5.17
C GLY A 13 9.47 -3.17 -4.77
N VAL A 14 10.43 -2.78 -5.62
CA VAL A 14 11.87 -2.77 -5.28
C VAL A 14 12.14 -1.81 -4.12
N PHE A 15 11.60 -0.59 -4.18
CA PHE A 15 11.81 0.43 -3.15
C PHE A 15 11.23 0.05 -1.78
N VAL A 16 10.05 -0.59 -1.76
CA VAL A 16 9.39 -1.01 -0.51
C VAL A 16 9.97 -2.31 0.06
N GLY A 17 10.24 -3.30 -0.80
CA GLY A 17 10.64 -4.64 -0.36
C GLY A 17 12.14 -4.90 -0.29
N GLN A 18 12.99 -3.99 -0.77
CA GLN A 18 14.45 -4.12 -0.95
C GLN A 18 14.91 -5.49 -1.53
N SER A 19 14.06 -6.12 -2.34
CA SER A 19 14.25 -7.51 -2.76
C SER A 19 13.60 -7.76 -4.12
N VAL A 20 14.09 -8.79 -4.81
CA VAL A 20 13.52 -9.27 -6.08
C VAL A 20 12.07 -9.75 -5.88
N ALA A 21 11.75 -10.30 -4.70
CA ALA A 21 10.37 -10.64 -4.33
C ALA A 21 9.46 -9.39 -4.29
N GLY A 22 9.94 -8.29 -3.70
CA GLY A 22 9.26 -6.99 -3.73
C GLY A 22 9.02 -6.50 -5.17
N ALA A 23 10.04 -6.61 -6.04
CA ALA A 23 9.93 -6.25 -7.46
C ALA A 23 8.83 -7.03 -8.19
N VAL A 24 8.76 -8.35 -7.98
CA VAL A 24 7.76 -9.23 -8.62
C VAL A 24 6.36 -8.98 -8.07
N ALA A 25 6.21 -8.78 -6.76
CA ALA A 25 4.93 -8.41 -6.14
C ALA A 25 4.43 -7.05 -6.66
N GLY A 26 5.32 -6.06 -6.72
CA GLY A 26 5.03 -4.75 -7.30
C GLY A 26 4.63 -4.82 -8.78
N PHE A 27 5.33 -5.64 -9.58
CA PHE A 27 4.98 -5.87 -10.98
C PHE A 27 3.56 -6.45 -11.14
N ALA A 28 3.23 -7.46 -10.32
CA ALA A 28 1.91 -8.08 -10.33
C ALA A 28 0.80 -7.10 -9.92
N ILE A 29 1.02 -6.26 -8.90
CA ILE A 29 0.09 -5.22 -8.46
C ILE A 29 -0.10 -4.16 -9.56
N GLY A 30 0.99 -3.70 -10.18
CA GLY A 30 0.93 -2.74 -11.29
C GLY A 30 0.21 -3.29 -12.52
N LEU A 31 0.39 -4.58 -12.83
CA LEU A 31 -0.31 -5.27 -13.91
C LEU A 31 -1.82 -5.45 -13.60
N LEU A 32 -2.17 -5.77 -12.35
CA LEU A 32 -3.55 -5.85 -11.87
C LEU A 32 -4.25 -4.49 -11.94
N TRP A 33 -3.60 -3.42 -11.48
CA TRP A 33 -4.12 -2.04 -11.57
C TRP A 33 -4.35 -1.62 -13.02
N ALA A 34 -3.43 -1.96 -13.92
CA ALA A 34 -3.59 -1.70 -15.35
C ALA A 34 -4.79 -2.45 -15.95
N ARG A 35 -5.07 -3.67 -15.46
CA ARG A 35 -6.25 -4.46 -15.86
C ARG A 35 -7.55 -3.89 -15.32
N THR A 36 -7.62 -3.51 -14.04
CA THR A 36 -8.84 -2.94 -13.46
C THR A 36 -9.17 -1.58 -14.05
N SER A 37 -8.17 -0.71 -14.24
CA SER A 37 -8.34 0.60 -14.89
C SER A 37 -8.61 0.55 -16.40
N GLN A 38 -8.31 -0.56 -17.07
CA GLN A 38 -8.77 -0.79 -18.44
C GLN A 38 -10.18 -1.40 -18.47
N LEU A 39 -10.49 -2.37 -17.59
CA LEU A 39 -11.84 -2.90 -17.42
C LEU A 39 -12.88 -1.82 -17.09
N SER A 40 -12.52 -0.81 -16.28
CA SER A 40 -13.41 0.32 -16.02
C SER A 40 -13.67 1.15 -17.28
N ARG A 41 -12.63 1.42 -18.09
CA ARG A 41 -12.78 2.17 -19.35
C ARG A 41 -13.55 1.40 -20.42
N ASP A 42 -13.30 0.09 -20.53
CA ASP A 42 -14.02 -0.79 -21.44
C ASP A 42 -15.51 -0.88 -21.03
N LEU A 43 -15.79 -0.86 -19.72
CA LEU A 43 -17.15 -0.77 -19.18
C LEU A 43 -17.78 0.61 -19.44
N ASP A 44 -17.08 1.71 -19.20
CA ASP A 44 -17.55 3.07 -19.47
C ASP A 44 -17.86 3.25 -20.97
N GLU A 45 -17.02 2.71 -21.86
CA GLU A 45 -17.25 2.74 -23.30
C GLU A 45 -18.39 1.81 -23.74
N ALA A 46 -18.56 0.65 -23.11
CA ALA A 46 -19.72 -0.23 -23.34
C ALA A 46 -21.03 0.43 -22.87
N VAL A 47 -21.04 1.05 -21.69
CA VAL A 47 -22.16 1.85 -21.18
C VAL A 47 -22.45 3.00 -22.14
N ARG A 48 -21.43 3.75 -22.60
CA ARG A 48 -21.61 4.85 -23.55
C ARG A 48 -22.19 4.35 -24.88
N LYS A 49 -21.71 3.22 -25.43
CA LYS A 49 -22.28 2.61 -26.64
C LYS A 49 -23.72 2.16 -26.46
N LEU A 50 -24.08 1.59 -25.30
CA LEU A 50 -25.46 1.24 -24.97
C LEU A 50 -26.34 2.49 -24.84
N THR A 51 -25.84 3.57 -24.24
CA THR A 51 -26.56 4.86 -24.15
C THR A 51 -26.73 5.50 -25.54
N GLU A 52 -25.66 5.56 -26.36
CA GLU A 52 -25.70 6.04 -27.75
C GLU A 52 -26.68 5.21 -28.60
N SER A 53 -26.76 3.89 -28.37
CA SER A 53 -27.71 2.99 -29.06
C SER A 53 -29.16 3.20 -28.59
N ALA A 54 -29.37 3.47 -27.30
CA ALA A 54 -30.68 3.82 -26.75
C ALA A 54 -31.15 5.24 -27.15
N THR A 55 -30.24 6.12 -27.57
CA THR A 55 -30.54 7.52 -27.95
C THR A 55 -30.73 7.70 -29.46
N LYS A 56 -30.44 6.67 -30.29
CA LYS A 56 -30.74 6.68 -31.73
C LYS A 56 -32.14 6.11 -32.00
N PRO A 57 -33.08 6.88 -32.59
CA PRO A 57 -34.27 6.30 -33.19
C PRO A 57 -33.85 5.39 -34.35
N ALA A 58 -34.27 4.13 -34.33
CA ALA A 58 -34.03 3.23 -35.45
C ALA A 58 -34.85 3.71 -36.68
N PRO A 59 -34.24 3.79 -37.88
CA PRO A 59 -35.00 4.10 -39.08
C PRO A 59 -35.93 2.92 -39.40
N VAL A 60 -37.23 3.18 -39.42
CA VAL A 60 -38.25 2.17 -39.76
C VAL A 60 -38.20 1.92 -41.27
N GLN A 61 -37.29 1.04 -41.71
CA GLN A 61 -37.42 0.40 -43.01
C GLN A 61 -38.52 -0.67 -42.91
N ARG A 62 -39.73 -0.29 -43.31
CA ARG A 62 -40.87 -1.20 -43.46
C ARG A 62 -40.63 -2.09 -44.69
N SER A 63 -39.90 -3.19 -44.52
CA SER A 63 -39.84 -4.27 -45.50
C SER A 63 -41.09 -5.14 -45.37
N GLU A 64 -41.93 -5.14 -46.40
CA GLU A 64 -43.05 -6.07 -46.50
C GLU A 64 -42.53 -7.49 -46.75
N GLN A 65 -42.50 -8.31 -45.70
CA GLN A 65 -42.42 -9.76 -45.82
C GLN A 65 -43.51 -10.39 -44.95
N SER A 66 -44.47 -11.00 -45.63
CA SER A 66 -45.60 -11.71 -45.03
C SER A 66 -45.12 -12.98 -44.31
N VAL A 67 -45.09 -12.95 -42.98
CA VAL A 67 -44.86 -14.15 -42.18
C VAL A 67 -46.18 -14.92 -42.04
N THR A 68 -46.34 -15.97 -42.85
CA THR A 68 -47.38 -16.99 -42.67
C THR A 68 -47.01 -17.89 -41.50
N TRP A 69 -47.92 -18.02 -40.52
CA TRP A 69 -47.79 -19.00 -39.45
C TRP A 69 -48.21 -20.39 -39.96
N PRO A 70 -47.51 -21.47 -39.57
CA PRO A 70 -47.94 -22.84 -39.90
C PRO A 70 -49.21 -23.20 -39.11
N THR A 71 -50.12 -23.92 -39.75
CA THR A 71 -51.39 -24.36 -39.16
C THR A 71 -51.21 -25.60 -38.28
N ALA A 72 -52.18 -25.86 -37.41
CA ALA A 72 -52.11 -26.89 -36.36
C ALA A 72 -51.90 -28.33 -36.88
N ASP A 73 -52.18 -28.59 -38.16
CA ASP A 73 -52.06 -29.92 -38.78
C ASP A 73 -50.60 -30.39 -38.94
N GLU A 74 -49.64 -29.47 -39.14
CA GLU A 74 -48.21 -29.84 -39.29
C GLU A 74 -47.57 -30.37 -38.00
N VAL A 75 -48.15 -30.08 -36.83
CA VAL A 75 -47.63 -30.51 -35.53
C VAL A 75 -48.01 -31.97 -35.22
N LEU A 76 -49.10 -32.48 -35.81
CA LEU A 76 -49.62 -33.83 -35.54
C LEU A 76 -48.91 -34.95 -36.32
N ALA A 77 -48.11 -34.63 -37.34
CA ALA A 77 -47.48 -35.60 -38.24
C ALA A 77 -46.19 -36.27 -37.71
N ARG A 78 -45.80 -36.06 -36.44
CA ARG A 78 -44.55 -36.59 -35.86
C ARG A 78 -44.72 -37.30 -34.50
N GLN A 79 -45.43 -38.42 -34.48
CA GLN A 79 -45.30 -39.44 -33.42
C GLN A 79 -45.37 -40.86 -34.01
N PRO A 80 -44.41 -41.76 -33.69
CA PRO A 80 -44.49 -43.17 -34.03
C PRO A 80 -44.92 -44.04 -32.83
N GLY A 81 -45.90 -44.93 -33.05
CA GLY A 81 -46.03 -46.22 -32.36
C GLY A 81 -46.67 -46.24 -30.96
N SER A 82 -47.93 -46.69 -30.89
CA SER A 82 -48.54 -47.31 -29.69
C SER A 82 -48.37 -48.84 -29.76
N PRO A 83 -48.62 -49.60 -28.67
CA PRO A 83 -49.93 -50.25 -28.62
C PRO A 83 -50.58 -50.42 -27.22
N ALA A 84 -51.88 -50.79 -27.28
CA ALA A 84 -52.72 -51.46 -26.27
C ALA A 84 -53.60 -50.61 -25.31
N HIS A 85 -54.91 -50.70 -25.55
CA HIS A 85 -56.07 -50.45 -24.66
C HIS A 85 -56.39 -51.70 -23.79
N PRO A 86 -57.41 -51.75 -22.89
CA PRO A 86 -58.57 -50.86 -22.64
C PRO A 86 -58.59 -50.29 -21.18
N SER A 87 -59.64 -49.77 -20.52
CA SER A 87 -61.10 -49.68 -20.79
C SER A 87 -61.76 -48.43 -20.14
N ASP A 88 -63.03 -48.19 -20.50
CA ASP A 88 -64.18 -47.68 -19.72
C ASP A 88 -63.97 -46.71 -18.51
N LEU A 89 -64.52 -45.50 -18.61
CA LEU A 89 -65.92 -45.22 -18.20
C LEU A 89 -66.38 -43.77 -18.50
N THR A 90 -67.67 -43.66 -18.80
CA THR A 90 -68.58 -42.48 -18.86
C THR A 90 -68.36 -41.40 -17.79
N GLY A 91 -68.73 -40.11 -17.94
CA GLY A 91 -69.62 -39.43 -18.90
C GLY A 91 -69.69 -37.89 -18.68
N ARG A 92 -70.59 -37.19 -19.38
CA ARG A 92 -70.64 -35.70 -19.55
C ARG A 92 -71.53 -34.96 -18.48
N PRO A 93 -71.74 -33.60 -18.52
CA PRO A 93 -71.97 -32.75 -17.32
C PRO A 93 -73.46 -32.25 -17.26
N PRO A 94 -73.90 -31.13 -16.60
CA PRO A 94 -73.42 -29.73 -16.70
C PRO A 94 -73.47 -28.89 -15.39
N ALA A 95 -73.19 -27.57 -15.50
CA ALA A 95 -73.50 -26.50 -14.53
C ALA A 95 -74.99 -26.03 -14.70
N PRO A 96 -75.58 -24.97 -14.04
CA PRO A 96 -74.97 -23.84 -13.28
C PRO A 96 -75.81 -23.25 -12.08
N ILE A 97 -75.47 -22.00 -11.65
CA ILE A 97 -76.30 -20.98 -10.92
C ILE A 97 -76.36 -20.99 -9.36
N GLY A 98 -75.89 -19.88 -8.76
CA GLY A 98 -76.74 -19.00 -7.92
C GLY A 98 -76.55 -18.94 -6.38
N ALA A 99 -76.20 -17.74 -5.88
CA ALA A 99 -76.73 -16.99 -4.69
C ALA A 99 -77.05 -17.71 -3.34
N THR A 100 -76.89 -17.15 -2.13
CA THR A 100 -76.79 -15.74 -1.66
C THR A 100 -76.17 -15.64 -0.24
N ALA A 101 -75.63 -14.45 0.09
CA ALA A 101 -75.50 -13.69 1.36
C ALA A 101 -75.90 -14.32 2.75
N SER A 102 -75.45 -13.85 3.92
CA SER A 102 -74.98 -12.52 4.40
C SER A 102 -74.00 -12.71 5.61
N THR A 103 -73.46 -11.74 6.38
CA THR A 103 -73.54 -10.27 6.53
C THR A 103 -72.21 -9.77 7.17
N SER A 104 -71.60 -8.64 6.79
CA SER A 104 -71.59 -7.33 7.51
C SER A 104 -70.11 -6.85 7.62
N THR A 105 -69.68 -5.58 7.45
CA THR A 105 -70.37 -4.29 7.26
C THR A 105 -69.48 -3.31 6.45
N ARG A 106 -70.13 -2.34 5.75
CA ARG A 106 -69.62 -1.11 5.06
C ARG A 106 -68.68 -0.21 5.91
N SER A 107 -67.98 0.87 5.47
CA SER A 107 -67.61 1.59 4.19
C SER A 107 -66.63 2.75 4.60
N VAL A 108 -65.53 3.17 3.93
CA VAL A 108 -65.32 3.81 2.59
C VAL A 108 -65.99 5.22 2.45
N PRO A 109 -65.33 6.33 1.99
CA PRO A 109 -63.89 6.69 1.91
C PRO A 109 -63.56 8.22 2.25
N PRO A 110 -62.73 9.08 1.56
CA PRO A 110 -61.92 10.17 2.21
C PRO A 110 -62.38 11.64 1.84
N PRO A 111 -61.76 12.77 2.32
CA PRO A 111 -60.45 13.32 1.83
C PRO A 111 -59.60 14.18 2.83
N MET A 112 -58.49 14.78 2.36
CA MET A 112 -57.65 15.86 2.99
C MET A 112 -58.34 17.26 2.88
N PRO A 113 -57.96 18.38 3.58
CA PRO A 113 -56.60 18.98 3.63
C PRO A 113 -56.19 19.91 4.85
N ALA A 114 -54.93 20.45 4.81
CA ALA A 114 -54.37 21.67 5.48
C ALA A 114 -54.33 21.75 7.04
N GLU A 115 -53.49 22.53 7.76
CA GLU A 115 -52.51 23.60 7.43
C GLU A 115 -51.41 23.78 8.54
N ALA A 116 -50.23 24.36 8.19
CA ALA A 116 -49.24 25.17 8.96
C ALA A 116 -48.91 24.96 10.49
N ALA A 117 -47.69 25.18 11.03
CA ALA A 117 -46.33 25.40 10.48
C ALA A 117 -45.23 25.42 11.59
N THR A 118 -43.94 25.31 11.18
CA THR A 118 -42.72 25.96 11.76
C THR A 118 -41.61 25.09 12.40
N SER A 119 -40.37 25.43 12.02
CA SER A 119 -39.03 25.13 12.59
C SER A 119 -38.18 24.00 11.97
N ALA A 120 -36.90 24.34 11.75
CA ALA A 120 -35.80 23.57 11.12
C ALA A 120 -34.57 23.61 12.07
N PRO A 121 -33.33 23.14 11.75
CA PRO A 121 -32.81 22.52 10.52
C PRO A 121 -31.91 21.26 10.72
N VAL A 122 -31.29 20.80 9.63
CA VAL A 122 -30.36 19.63 9.51
C VAL A 122 -28.90 20.01 9.87
N PRO A 123 -27.91 19.08 9.96
CA PRO A 123 -27.17 18.67 8.76
C PRO A 123 -26.56 17.24 8.74
N ALA A 124 -26.23 16.76 7.53
CA ALA A 124 -25.19 15.75 7.30
C ALA A 124 -24.24 16.23 6.18
N SER A 125 -22.95 16.36 6.52
CA SER A 125 -21.71 16.43 5.70
C SER A 125 -21.68 17.05 4.29
N SER A 126 -20.90 18.14 4.16
CA SER A 126 -19.75 18.38 3.23
C SER A 126 -19.60 17.58 1.90
N ALA A 127 -19.10 18.14 0.79
CA ALA A 127 -18.60 19.50 0.51
C ALA A 127 -18.31 19.74 -1.00
N SER A 128 -18.03 21.02 -1.32
CA SER A 128 -17.16 21.55 -2.40
C SER A 128 -17.82 22.10 -3.67
N ALA A 129 -17.86 23.43 -3.80
CA ALA A 129 -17.17 24.20 -4.87
C ALA A 129 -17.27 25.73 -4.67
N SER A 130 -16.28 26.46 -5.21
CA SER A 130 -16.28 27.91 -5.57
C SER A 130 -16.32 29.02 -4.49
N ALA A 131 -15.11 29.48 -4.15
CA ALA A 131 -14.52 30.78 -4.55
C ALA A 131 -15.24 32.15 -4.32
N SER A 132 -14.45 33.05 -3.69
CA SER A 132 -14.30 34.50 -3.96
C SER A 132 -15.24 35.56 -3.35
N ALA A 133 -14.71 36.20 -2.29
CA ALA A 133 -14.40 37.64 -2.15
C ALA A 133 -15.50 38.74 -2.21
N SER A 134 -15.44 39.64 -1.21
CA SER A 134 -15.90 41.06 -1.21
C SER A 134 -15.55 41.73 0.14
N ALA A 135 -15.38 43.05 0.30
CA ALA A 135 -15.17 44.15 -0.68
C ALA A 135 -14.73 45.45 0.04
N SER A 136 -14.05 46.36 -0.68
CA SER A 136 -14.23 47.84 -0.66
C SER A 136 -13.12 48.54 -1.48
N ALA A 137 -13.37 49.59 -2.27
CA ALA A 137 -14.62 50.31 -2.55
C ALA A 137 -14.58 51.11 -3.89
N SER A 138 -15.77 51.42 -4.44
CA SER A 138 -16.09 52.51 -5.41
C SER A 138 -15.50 52.45 -6.85
N ALA A 139 -16.18 52.87 -7.93
CA ALA A 139 -17.45 53.63 -8.10
C ALA A 139 -18.25 53.30 -9.41
N SER A 140 -19.55 53.65 -9.37
CA SER A 140 -20.59 53.91 -10.43
C SER A 140 -20.17 54.32 -11.86
N ALA A 141 -20.96 54.20 -12.97
CA ALA A 141 -22.28 53.58 -13.29
C ALA A 141 -22.50 53.55 -14.88
N PRO A 142 -23.70 53.55 -15.52
CA PRO A 142 -24.30 52.31 -16.10
C PRO A 142 -24.89 52.35 -17.56
N ALA A 143 -25.45 51.19 -17.99
CA ALA A 143 -26.51 50.94 -19.02
C ALA A 143 -26.14 50.80 -20.53
N PRO A 144 -26.97 50.12 -21.38
CA PRO A 144 -27.89 48.98 -21.18
C PRO A 144 -27.70 47.81 -22.21
N ALA A 145 -28.47 46.72 -22.07
CA ALA A 145 -28.66 45.61 -23.05
C ALA A 145 -30.10 45.70 -23.66
N PRO A 146 -30.45 45.09 -24.84
CA PRO A 146 -30.26 43.65 -25.12
C PRO A 146 -30.14 43.14 -26.61
N ALA A 147 -29.48 41.96 -26.76
CA ALA A 147 -29.80 40.84 -27.69
C ALA A 147 -29.89 41.06 -29.24
N PRO A 148 -30.01 39.98 -30.05
CA PRO A 148 -29.08 38.85 -30.20
C PRO A 148 -28.63 38.65 -31.68
N ALA A 149 -27.50 37.98 -31.93
CA ALA A 149 -27.05 37.67 -33.29
C ALA A 149 -26.58 36.20 -33.45
N ARG A 150 -26.98 35.60 -34.58
CA ARG A 150 -26.75 34.20 -35.00
C ARG A 150 -25.31 33.97 -35.48
N GLU A 151 -24.90 32.71 -35.45
CA GLU A 151 -23.69 32.23 -36.13
C GLU A 151 -23.75 32.48 -37.65
N ALA A 152 -22.63 32.90 -38.22
CA ALA A 152 -22.36 32.85 -39.66
C ALA A 152 -20.91 32.36 -39.88
N SER A 153 -20.79 31.32 -40.69
CA SER A 153 -19.60 30.59 -41.15
C SER A 153 -18.24 31.30 -41.04
N ALA A 154 -17.34 30.74 -40.24
CA ALA A 154 -15.92 31.05 -40.31
C ALA A 154 -15.24 30.28 -41.45
N ILE A 155 -14.47 30.98 -42.28
CA ILE A 155 -13.64 30.44 -43.35
C ILE A 155 -12.55 29.52 -42.76
N PRO A 156 -12.14 28.41 -43.41
CA PRO A 156 -11.04 27.59 -42.92
C PRO A 156 -9.73 28.39 -42.88
N ALA A 157 -9.18 28.61 -41.69
CA ALA A 157 -7.84 29.17 -41.55
C ALA A 157 -6.80 28.19 -42.11
N ALA A 158 -5.86 28.69 -42.91
CA ALA A 158 -4.78 27.91 -43.49
C ALA A 158 -3.94 27.21 -42.41
N PRO A 159 -3.37 26.01 -42.68
CA PRO A 159 -2.64 25.24 -41.68
C PRO A 159 -1.44 26.02 -41.13
N THR A 160 -1.43 26.26 -39.83
CA THR A 160 -0.30 26.86 -39.11
C THR A 160 0.90 25.92 -39.17
N GLY A 161 2.00 26.41 -39.74
CA GLY A 161 3.25 25.65 -39.84
C GLY A 161 3.84 25.27 -38.47
N PRO A 162 4.72 24.25 -38.40
CA PRO A 162 5.18 23.67 -37.14
C PRO A 162 5.82 24.70 -36.21
N SER A 163 5.53 24.57 -34.91
CA SER A 163 5.96 25.52 -33.89
C SER A 163 7.49 25.58 -33.76
N PHE A 164 8.00 26.62 -33.12
CA PHE A 164 9.44 26.78 -32.90
C PHE A 164 10.01 25.62 -32.04
N ALA A 165 9.21 25.07 -31.13
CA ALA A 165 9.57 23.91 -30.32
C ALA A 165 9.67 22.62 -31.16
N ASP A 166 8.75 22.40 -32.11
CA ASP A 166 8.79 21.24 -33.01
C ASP A 166 9.98 21.32 -33.97
N ARG A 167 10.29 22.53 -34.46
CA ARG A 167 11.50 22.80 -35.26
C ARG A 167 12.77 22.64 -34.45
N ALA A 168 12.82 23.08 -33.18
CA ALA A 168 13.97 22.84 -32.31
C ALA A 168 14.15 21.36 -31.96
N ALA A 169 13.08 20.64 -31.61
CA ALA A 169 13.14 19.20 -31.30
C ALA A 169 13.54 18.37 -32.53
N SER A 170 13.02 18.69 -33.72
CA SER A 170 13.44 18.04 -34.97
C SER A 170 14.86 18.43 -35.39
N ALA A 171 15.31 19.66 -35.15
CA ALA A 171 16.68 20.09 -35.39
C ALA A 171 17.69 19.41 -34.44
N VAL A 172 17.39 19.29 -33.14
CA VAL A 172 18.22 18.53 -32.18
C VAL A 172 18.26 17.06 -32.54
N LYS A 173 17.10 16.47 -32.88
CA LYS A 173 17.02 15.07 -33.34
C LYS A 173 17.87 14.86 -34.60
N ARG A 174 17.73 15.73 -35.61
CA ARG A 174 18.58 15.72 -36.81
C ARG A 174 20.05 15.91 -36.48
N TRP A 175 20.42 16.85 -35.60
CA TRP A 175 21.81 17.10 -35.24
C TRP A 175 22.48 15.88 -34.56
N PHE A 176 21.70 15.03 -33.88
CA PHE A 176 22.15 13.74 -33.32
C PHE A 176 22.00 12.52 -34.26
N THR A 177 21.33 12.64 -35.42
CA THR A 177 21.13 11.50 -36.36
C THR A 177 21.57 11.75 -37.81
N GLU A 178 21.88 12.99 -38.19
CA GLU A 178 22.35 13.43 -39.50
C GLU A 178 23.74 14.10 -39.34
N GLY A 179 24.68 13.72 -40.20
CA GLY A 179 26.09 14.14 -40.13
C GLY A 179 26.98 13.27 -39.23
N ASN A 180 28.22 13.70 -39.00
CA ASN A 180 29.25 12.90 -38.31
C ASN A 180 29.12 12.97 -36.77
N VAL A 181 28.11 12.26 -36.23
CA VAL A 181 27.74 12.22 -34.81
C VAL A 181 28.90 11.95 -33.82
N PRO A 182 29.87 11.04 -34.09
CA PRO A 182 30.95 10.72 -33.14
C PRO A 182 31.78 11.93 -32.68
N VAL A 183 32.09 12.87 -33.58
CA VAL A 183 32.94 14.05 -33.26
C VAL A 183 32.28 14.95 -32.22
N LYS A 184 30.96 15.10 -32.29
CA LYS A 184 30.17 15.97 -31.41
C LYS A 184 30.16 15.48 -29.96
N VAL A 185 30.29 14.17 -29.74
CA VAL A 185 30.29 13.55 -28.41
C VAL A 185 31.60 13.83 -27.65
N GLY A 186 32.74 13.94 -28.35
CA GLY A 186 34.05 14.16 -27.72
C GLY A 186 34.20 15.52 -27.01
N MET A 187 33.62 16.59 -27.58
CA MET A 187 33.72 17.96 -27.04
C MET A 187 33.08 18.10 -25.65
N LEU A 188 32.02 17.34 -25.38
CA LEU A 188 31.16 17.50 -24.20
C LEU A 188 31.82 16.96 -22.93
N VAL A 189 32.75 16.00 -23.07
CA VAL A 189 33.51 15.40 -21.97
C VAL A 189 34.50 16.39 -21.35
N LEU A 190 35.09 17.29 -22.15
CA LEU A 190 36.09 18.27 -21.72
C LEU A 190 35.52 19.26 -20.69
N PHE A 191 34.26 19.67 -20.87
CA PHE A 191 33.61 20.69 -20.03
C PHE A 191 33.39 20.24 -18.58
N ALA A 192 33.19 18.93 -18.36
CA ALA A 192 32.96 18.36 -17.04
C ALA A 192 34.19 18.45 -16.11
N GLY A 193 35.40 18.55 -16.66
CA GLY A 193 36.64 18.65 -15.88
C GLY A 193 36.79 19.97 -15.12
N VAL A 194 36.22 21.07 -15.64
CA VAL A 194 36.42 22.43 -15.11
C VAL A 194 35.55 22.71 -13.88
N ALA A 195 34.31 22.20 -13.85
CA ALA A 195 33.38 22.46 -12.75
C ALA A 195 33.82 21.88 -11.40
N ALA A 196 34.60 20.79 -11.42
CA ALA A 196 35.14 20.17 -10.21
C ALA A 196 36.17 21.06 -9.48
N PHE A 197 36.85 21.95 -10.21
CA PHE A 197 37.91 22.81 -9.67
C PHE A 197 37.38 23.96 -8.81
N LEU A 198 36.28 24.62 -9.21
CA LEU A 198 35.71 25.74 -8.45
C LEU A 198 35.23 25.33 -7.05
N LYS A 199 34.69 24.12 -6.90
CA LYS A 199 34.19 23.62 -5.62
C LYS A 199 35.31 23.56 -4.56
N TYR A 200 36.49 23.09 -4.96
CA TYR A 200 37.67 22.94 -4.10
C TYR A 200 38.14 24.26 -3.48
N ALA A 201 37.97 25.40 -4.17
CA ALA A 201 38.37 26.71 -3.67
C ALA A 201 37.48 27.24 -2.53
N SER A 202 36.21 26.81 -2.46
CA SER A 202 35.27 27.24 -1.42
C SER A 202 35.56 26.61 -0.06
N ASP A 203 36.04 25.36 -0.05
CA ASP A 203 36.19 24.56 1.16
C ASP A 203 37.42 24.97 2.01
N ILE A 204 38.30 25.84 1.48
CA ILE A 204 39.55 26.29 2.12
C ILE A 204 39.34 27.47 3.10
N GLY A 205 38.13 28.04 3.19
CA GLY A 205 37.69 28.80 4.38
C GLY A 205 38.26 30.22 4.55
N LEU A 206 38.27 31.02 3.49
CA LEU A 206 38.90 32.35 3.38
C LEU A 206 38.30 33.51 4.23
N LEU A 207 37.30 33.29 5.10
CA LEU A 207 36.67 34.36 5.91
C LEU A 207 36.31 33.88 7.33
N ARG A 208 36.88 34.48 8.38
CA ARG A 208 36.54 34.22 9.80
C ARG A 208 36.45 35.52 10.62
N VAL A 209 35.44 35.63 11.49
CA VAL A 209 35.27 36.73 12.48
C VAL A 209 34.88 36.10 13.83
N PRO A 210 35.41 36.58 14.99
CA PRO A 210 35.12 36.01 16.31
C PRO A 210 33.63 36.04 16.70
N MET A 211 33.19 35.05 17.47
CA MET A 211 31.75 34.81 17.69
C MET A 211 31.16 35.55 18.90
N SER A 212 31.94 35.87 19.92
CA SER A 212 31.51 36.65 21.09
C SER A 212 31.01 38.06 20.69
N VAL A 213 31.74 38.74 19.81
CA VAL A 213 31.38 40.07 19.27
C VAL A 213 30.08 40.02 18.48
N ARG A 214 29.86 38.96 17.69
CA ARG A 214 28.63 38.76 16.92
C ARG A 214 27.41 38.64 17.84
N LEU A 215 27.49 37.86 18.91
CA LEU A 215 26.39 37.70 19.86
C LEU A 215 26.12 38.96 20.70
N ALA A 216 27.16 39.65 21.15
CA ALA A 216 27.01 40.90 21.91
C ALA A 216 26.30 42.00 21.08
N LEU A 217 26.65 42.12 19.79
CA LEU A 217 26.00 43.06 18.88
C LEU A 217 24.54 42.69 18.61
N VAL A 218 24.23 41.39 18.46
CA VAL A 218 22.84 40.91 18.31
C VAL A 218 22.00 41.19 19.56
N ALA A 219 22.53 40.97 20.76
CA ALA A 219 21.84 41.31 22.01
C ALA A 219 21.53 42.82 22.12
N LEU A 220 22.51 43.68 21.80
CA LEU A 220 22.36 45.13 21.91
C LEU A 220 21.31 45.68 20.92
N VAL A 221 21.33 45.21 19.68
CA VAL A 221 20.30 45.53 18.67
C VAL A 221 18.92 45.05 19.12
N ALA A 222 18.83 43.88 19.74
CA ALA A 222 17.56 43.35 20.23
C ALA A 222 16.99 44.16 21.41
N ILE A 223 17.80 44.55 22.41
CA ILE A 223 17.34 45.44 23.51
C ILE A 223 16.81 46.77 22.96
N ALA A 224 17.53 47.38 22.01
CA ALA A 224 17.08 48.60 21.35
C ALA A 224 15.73 48.41 20.61
N GLY A 225 15.53 47.26 19.96
CA GLY A 225 14.27 46.90 19.30
C GLY A 225 13.07 46.81 20.26
N VAL A 226 13.26 46.26 21.47
CA VAL A 226 12.20 46.22 22.50
C VAL A 226 11.82 47.64 22.94
N GLY A 227 12.81 48.47 23.25
CA GLY A 227 12.60 49.87 23.69
C GLY A 227 11.92 50.73 22.63
N PHE A 228 12.37 50.62 21.38
CA PHE A 228 11.74 51.31 20.23
C PHE A 228 10.31 50.81 20.00
N GLY A 229 10.07 49.50 20.09
CA GLY A 229 8.74 48.92 20.01
C GLY A 229 7.80 49.45 21.09
N TRP A 230 8.26 49.62 22.34
CA TRP A 230 7.48 50.22 23.43
C TRP A 230 7.09 51.67 23.13
N MET A 231 8.02 52.50 22.68
CA MET A 231 7.75 53.89 22.31
C MET A 231 6.76 54.01 21.13
N GLN A 232 6.73 53.02 20.24
CA GLN A 232 5.87 52.99 19.06
C GLN A 232 4.46 52.40 19.31
N ARG A 233 4.18 51.86 20.52
CA ARG A 233 2.96 51.08 20.85
C ARG A 233 1.65 51.83 20.57
N GLU A 234 1.61 53.14 20.85
CA GLU A 234 0.43 54.00 20.69
C GLU A 234 0.26 54.49 19.25
N ARG A 235 1.34 54.53 18.45
CA ARG A 235 1.33 55.03 17.08
C ARG A 235 1.18 53.94 16.02
N ARG A 236 1.75 52.74 16.22
CA ARG A 236 1.67 51.60 15.28
C ARG A 236 1.65 50.26 16.03
N ARG A 237 0.53 49.96 16.70
CA ARG A 237 0.37 48.80 17.61
C ARG A 237 0.81 47.45 17.01
N ALA A 238 0.40 47.10 15.79
CA ALA A 238 0.76 45.81 15.19
C ALA A 238 2.28 45.66 14.92
N PHE A 239 2.93 46.74 14.46
CA PHE A 239 4.37 46.78 14.26
C PHE A 239 5.13 46.71 15.59
N ALA A 240 4.69 47.47 16.60
CA ALA A 240 5.26 47.45 17.94
C ALA A 240 5.24 46.05 18.57
N LEU A 241 4.11 45.33 18.48
CA LEU A 241 3.95 43.98 19.02
C LEU A 241 4.86 42.96 18.31
N SER A 242 4.96 43.04 16.97
CA SER A 242 5.85 42.15 16.20
C SER A 242 7.33 42.41 16.52
N LEU A 243 7.73 43.68 16.60
CA LEU A 243 9.10 44.07 16.93
C LEU A 243 9.48 43.66 18.36
N GLN A 244 8.64 43.93 19.36
CA GLN A 244 8.89 43.51 20.75
C GLN A 244 9.01 41.99 20.88
N GLY A 245 8.08 41.24 20.28
CA GLY A 245 8.09 39.77 20.33
C GLY A 245 9.32 39.16 19.64
N GLY A 246 9.67 39.67 18.46
CA GLY A 246 10.87 39.25 17.74
C GLY A 246 12.15 39.60 18.50
N SER A 247 12.26 40.83 19.00
CA SER A 247 13.43 41.28 19.76
C SER A 247 13.63 40.50 21.07
N LEU A 248 12.57 40.21 21.84
CA LEU A 248 12.74 39.39 23.05
C LEU A 248 13.03 37.92 22.74
N GLY A 249 12.51 37.38 21.62
CA GLY A 249 12.89 36.06 21.11
C GLY A 249 14.38 35.98 20.75
N VAL A 250 14.92 37.01 20.10
CA VAL A 250 16.37 37.14 19.83
C VAL A 250 17.18 37.20 21.13
N LEU A 251 16.71 37.87 22.17
CA LEU A 251 17.39 37.91 23.47
C LEU A 251 17.42 36.55 24.16
N VAL A 252 16.30 35.81 24.17
CA VAL A 252 16.23 34.44 24.68
C VAL A 252 17.20 33.51 23.92
N MET A 253 17.24 33.60 22.59
CA MET A 253 18.20 32.83 21.77
C MET A 253 19.65 33.24 21.96
N THR A 254 19.91 34.53 22.24
CA THR A 254 21.28 35.02 22.49
C THR A 254 21.79 34.55 23.85
N VAL A 255 20.95 34.53 24.89
CA VAL A 255 21.27 33.92 26.19
C VAL A 255 21.48 32.40 26.06
N PHE A 256 20.66 31.70 25.26
CA PHE A 256 20.89 30.28 24.95
C PHE A 256 22.24 30.04 24.30
N ALA A 257 22.57 30.77 23.22
CA ALA A 257 23.82 30.60 22.50
C ALA A 257 25.04 30.91 23.41
N ALA A 258 24.96 31.98 24.19
CA ALA A 258 25.98 32.34 25.17
C ALA A 258 26.18 31.25 26.24
N TYR A 259 25.11 30.63 26.76
CA TYR A 259 25.23 29.58 27.78
C TYR A 259 25.69 28.24 27.22
N ARG A 260 25.04 27.73 26.16
CA ARG A 260 25.17 26.33 25.71
C ARG A 260 26.10 26.08 24.54
N MET A 261 26.34 27.08 23.71
CA MET A 261 27.05 26.88 22.44
C MET A 261 28.46 27.48 22.46
N TYR A 262 28.73 28.37 23.42
CA TYR A 262 30.01 29.06 23.57
C TYR A 262 30.47 29.21 25.04
N ASP A 263 29.75 28.66 26.02
CA ASP A 263 30.10 28.64 27.46
C ASP A 263 30.50 30.01 28.06
N LEU A 264 29.89 31.10 27.57
CA LEU A 264 30.19 32.49 27.94
C LEU A 264 29.59 32.93 29.30
N ILE A 265 28.54 32.25 29.78
CA ILE A 265 27.81 32.63 31.00
C ILE A 265 27.45 31.38 31.83
N GLY A 266 27.39 31.52 33.16
CA GLY A 266 27.05 30.41 34.06
C GLY A 266 25.56 30.03 34.08
N PRO A 267 25.19 28.86 34.64
CA PRO A 267 23.81 28.36 34.65
C PRO A 267 22.82 29.28 35.39
N LEU A 268 23.22 29.80 36.56
CA LEU A 268 22.37 30.63 37.40
C LEU A 268 22.02 31.99 36.77
N PRO A 269 22.97 32.80 36.24
CA PRO A 269 22.63 34.02 35.53
C PRO A 269 21.88 33.77 34.21
N ALA A 270 22.17 32.67 33.49
CA ALA A 270 21.40 32.30 32.30
C ALA A 270 19.91 32.02 32.65
N PHE A 271 19.65 31.25 33.72
CA PHE A 271 18.30 30.99 34.20
C PHE A 271 17.59 32.27 34.65
N ALA A 272 18.25 33.13 35.42
CA ALA A 272 17.68 34.39 35.89
C ALA A 272 17.29 35.33 34.73
N LEU A 273 18.15 35.49 33.73
CA LEU A 273 17.86 36.31 32.54
C LEU A 273 16.68 35.75 31.73
N LEU A 274 16.60 34.42 31.55
CA LEU A 274 15.48 33.79 30.87
C LEU A 274 14.15 34.01 31.62
N VAL A 275 14.13 33.86 32.95
CA VAL A 275 12.94 34.15 33.77
C VAL A 275 12.50 35.61 33.66
N ILE A 276 13.45 36.57 33.68
CA ILE A 276 13.16 38.00 33.53
C ILE A 276 12.54 38.29 32.15
N PHE A 277 13.09 37.74 31.07
CA PHE A 277 12.54 37.95 29.72
C PHE A 277 11.16 37.27 29.53
N VAL A 278 10.97 36.06 30.08
CA VAL A 278 9.66 35.38 30.08
C VAL A 278 8.60 36.17 30.84
N ALA A 279 8.92 36.65 32.04
CA ALA A 279 8.03 37.51 32.82
C ALA A 279 7.72 38.82 32.05
N GLY A 280 8.73 39.39 31.39
CA GLY A 280 8.58 40.53 30.48
C GLY A 280 7.56 40.29 29.37
N LEU A 281 7.64 39.16 28.65
CA LEU A 281 6.64 38.79 27.62
C LEU A 281 5.23 38.68 28.20
N CYS A 282 5.07 37.98 29.32
CA CYS A 282 3.76 37.79 29.95
C CYS A 282 3.15 39.12 30.42
N VAL A 283 3.94 40.00 31.05
CA VAL A 283 3.49 41.33 31.49
C VAL A 283 3.14 42.22 30.29
N LEU A 284 3.99 42.28 29.25
CA LEU A 284 3.70 43.04 28.03
C LEU A 284 2.45 42.50 27.29
N ALA A 285 2.24 41.19 27.28
CA ALA A 285 1.08 40.56 26.64
C ALA A 285 -0.24 40.92 27.33
N VAL A 286 -0.26 40.96 28.66
CA VAL A 286 -1.44 41.37 29.44
C VAL A 286 -1.67 42.89 29.35
N LEU A 287 -0.61 43.70 29.40
CA LEU A 287 -0.73 45.17 29.33
C LEU A 287 -1.12 45.68 27.93
N GLN A 288 -0.60 45.06 26.86
CA GLN A 288 -0.88 45.45 25.47
C GLN A 288 -1.98 44.60 24.81
N ASP A 289 -2.60 43.71 25.59
CA ASP A 289 -3.73 42.88 25.21
C ASP A 289 -3.47 42.01 23.95
N ALA A 290 -2.27 41.40 23.91
CA ALA A 290 -1.69 40.82 22.71
C ALA A 290 -1.41 39.31 22.84
N LEU A 291 -2.30 38.50 22.25
CA LEU A 291 -2.24 37.04 22.30
C LEU A 291 -0.90 36.45 21.79
N ALA A 292 -0.31 37.04 20.74
CA ALA A 292 0.95 36.58 20.18
C ALA A 292 2.12 36.68 21.18
N LEU A 293 2.16 37.74 22.00
CA LEU A 293 3.18 37.89 23.04
C LEU A 293 2.95 36.90 24.19
N ALA A 294 1.70 36.59 24.54
CA ALA A 294 1.39 35.59 25.57
C ALA A 294 1.82 34.18 25.13
N VAL A 295 1.59 33.82 23.86
CA VAL A 295 2.02 32.53 23.28
C VAL A 295 3.56 32.43 23.26
N LEU A 296 4.26 33.47 22.80
CA LEU A 296 5.73 33.50 22.79
C LEU A 296 6.30 33.46 24.22
N GLY A 297 5.73 34.20 25.15
CA GLY A 297 6.10 34.18 26.57
C GLY A 297 5.94 32.81 27.20
N LEU A 298 4.83 32.12 26.89
CA LEU A 298 4.57 30.79 27.43
C LEU A 298 5.51 29.73 26.84
N LEU A 299 5.77 29.77 25.53
CA LEU A 299 6.77 28.90 24.88
C LEU A 299 8.15 29.09 25.51
N ALA A 300 8.60 30.34 25.67
CA ALA A 300 9.87 30.66 26.30
C ALA A 300 9.91 30.23 27.78
N GLY A 301 8.79 30.37 28.50
CA GLY A 301 8.67 29.96 29.91
C GLY A 301 8.81 28.46 30.13
N PHE A 302 8.14 27.64 29.33
CA PHE A 302 8.33 26.18 29.40
C PHE A 302 9.70 25.73 28.87
N ALA A 303 10.29 26.45 27.91
CA ALA A 303 11.62 26.11 27.39
C ALA A 303 12.78 26.50 28.35
N ALA A 304 12.62 27.56 29.14
CA ALA A 304 13.72 28.15 29.93
C ALA A 304 14.40 27.18 30.91
N PRO A 305 13.69 26.38 31.74
CA PRO A 305 14.35 25.41 32.63
C PRO A 305 15.05 24.28 31.88
N ILE A 306 14.47 23.80 30.77
CA ILE A 306 15.04 22.74 29.92
C ILE A 306 16.37 23.22 29.31
N ILE A 307 16.38 24.45 28.79
CA ILE A 307 17.57 25.13 28.27
C ILE A 307 18.66 25.26 29.35
N ALA A 308 18.28 25.76 30.53
CA ALA A 308 19.21 26.11 31.61
C ALA A 308 19.78 24.89 32.36
N SER A 309 19.06 23.76 32.40
CA SER A 309 19.37 22.64 33.30
C SER A 309 20.77 22.04 33.12
N SER A 310 21.58 22.08 34.18
CA SER A 310 22.91 21.49 34.26
C SER A 310 22.91 19.96 34.49
N GLY A 311 21.76 19.30 34.38
CA GLY A 311 21.61 17.84 34.52
C GLY A 311 21.38 17.32 35.94
N GLN A 312 21.50 18.18 36.97
CA GLN A 312 21.14 17.84 38.36
C GLN A 312 19.63 17.63 38.48
N GLY A 313 19.23 16.41 38.85
CA GLY A 313 17.86 15.89 38.70
C GLY A 313 16.86 16.29 39.78
N ASN A 314 16.70 17.58 40.11
CA ASN A 314 15.65 18.02 41.04
C ASN A 314 14.33 18.29 40.30
N HIS A 315 13.49 17.26 40.19
CA HIS A 315 12.16 17.32 39.57
C HIS A 315 11.15 18.13 40.37
N VAL A 316 11.26 18.17 41.71
CA VAL A 316 10.38 18.99 42.57
C VAL A 316 10.51 20.48 42.23
N ALA A 317 11.74 20.95 42.03
CA ALA A 317 11.99 22.34 41.61
C ALA A 317 11.42 22.63 40.20
N LEU A 318 11.58 21.68 39.26
CA LEU A 318 11.06 21.78 37.90
C LEU A 318 9.52 21.84 37.88
N PHE A 319 8.85 20.90 38.55
CA PHE A 319 7.39 20.83 38.59
C PHE A 319 6.77 21.94 39.45
N SER A 320 7.44 22.42 40.50
CA SER A 320 7.02 23.62 41.24
C SER A 320 7.08 24.87 40.36
N TYR A 321 8.14 25.04 39.55
CA TYR A 321 8.23 26.14 38.58
C TYR A 321 7.10 26.07 37.55
N TYR A 322 6.83 24.89 36.97
CA TYR A 322 5.69 24.72 36.06
C TYR A 322 4.34 24.88 36.77
N ALA A 323 4.19 24.53 38.04
CA ALA A 323 2.97 24.79 38.80
C ALA A 323 2.70 26.30 38.94
N VAL A 324 3.73 27.11 39.23
CA VAL A 324 3.62 28.58 39.23
C VAL A 324 3.28 29.12 37.84
N LEU A 325 3.91 28.59 36.77
CA LEU A 325 3.61 29.00 35.40
C LEU A 325 2.16 28.64 34.99
N ASN A 326 1.68 27.46 35.36
CA ASN A 326 0.30 27.03 35.14
C ASN A 326 -0.72 27.83 35.98
N LEU A 327 -0.36 28.21 37.21
CA LEU A 327 -1.17 29.11 38.02
C LEU A 327 -1.25 30.52 37.39
N ALA A 328 -0.17 30.99 36.76
CA ALA A 328 -0.18 32.23 35.98
C ALA A 328 -1.05 32.13 34.72
N ILE A 329 -1.02 31.00 33.99
CA ILE A 329 -1.96 30.72 32.89
C ILE A 329 -3.40 30.76 33.39
N LEU A 330 -3.71 30.09 34.51
CA LEU A 330 -5.05 30.09 35.11
C LEU A 330 -5.48 31.50 35.56
N GLY A 331 -4.57 32.30 36.12
CA GLY A 331 -4.80 33.69 36.47
C GLY A 331 -5.05 34.61 35.27
N ILE A 332 -4.37 34.36 34.14
CA ILE A 332 -4.67 35.02 32.86
C ILE A 332 -6.04 34.57 32.35
N ALA A 333 -6.34 33.26 32.36
CA ALA A 333 -7.62 32.69 31.94
C ALA A 333 -8.81 33.23 32.75
N TRP A 334 -8.61 33.50 34.04
CA TRP A 334 -9.57 34.17 34.91
C TRP A 334 -9.94 35.56 34.40
N LYS A 335 -8.96 36.34 33.93
CA LYS A 335 -9.17 37.70 33.41
C LYS A 335 -9.57 37.72 31.92
N ARG A 336 -9.13 36.75 31.12
CA ARG A 336 -9.40 36.66 29.67
C ARG A 336 -9.29 35.23 29.12
N SER A 337 -10.35 34.75 28.49
CA SER A 337 -10.52 33.36 28.02
C SER A 337 -9.78 33.03 26.70
N TRP A 338 -8.47 33.26 26.65
CA TRP A 338 -7.64 32.89 25.49
C TRP A 338 -7.38 31.37 25.44
N ARG A 339 -8.33 30.60 24.86
CA ARG A 339 -8.26 29.13 24.65
C ARG A 339 -6.87 28.57 24.35
N ILE A 340 -6.17 29.17 23.38
CA ILE A 340 -4.88 28.65 22.90
C ILE A 340 -3.79 28.67 23.98
N LEU A 341 -3.86 29.58 24.95
CA LEU A 341 -2.91 29.65 26.07
C LEU A 341 -3.06 28.44 27.00
N ASN A 342 -4.30 28.03 27.28
CA ASN A 342 -4.60 26.88 28.14
C ASN A 342 -4.22 25.56 27.45
N VAL A 343 -4.53 25.43 26.15
CA VAL A 343 -4.13 24.24 25.36
C VAL A 343 -2.61 24.14 25.26
N LEU A 344 -1.92 25.26 25.04
CA LEU A 344 -0.45 25.29 24.96
C LEU A 344 0.20 24.95 26.31
N GLY A 345 -0.32 25.49 27.41
CA GLY A 345 0.11 25.11 28.75
C GLY A 345 -0.11 23.63 29.06
N PHE A 346 -1.26 23.08 28.65
CA PHE A 346 -1.59 21.67 28.83
C PHE A 346 -0.60 20.78 28.08
N VAL A 347 -0.40 21.04 26.78
CA VAL A 347 0.53 20.29 25.93
C VAL A 347 1.97 20.39 26.45
N ALA A 348 2.42 21.57 26.89
CA ALA A 348 3.74 21.73 27.45
C ALA A 348 3.91 21.01 28.80
N THR A 349 2.96 21.17 29.73
CA THR A 349 3.04 20.56 31.07
C THR A 349 3.00 19.05 31.01
N PHE A 350 2.00 18.48 30.32
CA PHE A 350 1.90 17.03 30.16
C PHE A 350 2.99 16.48 29.25
N GLY A 351 3.37 17.17 28.17
CA GLY A 351 4.46 16.74 27.30
C GLY A 351 5.82 16.68 28.00
N ILE A 352 6.16 17.69 28.80
CA ILE A 352 7.40 17.71 29.59
C ILE A 352 7.31 16.71 30.76
N GLY A 353 6.14 16.57 31.39
CA GLY A 353 5.88 15.55 32.41
C GLY A 353 6.10 14.12 31.87
N THR A 354 5.55 13.80 30.70
CA THR A 354 5.77 12.53 30.00
C THR A 354 7.22 12.34 29.60
N ALA A 355 7.89 13.37 29.08
CA ALA A 355 9.29 13.29 28.69
C ALA A 355 10.22 13.05 29.89
N TRP A 356 9.97 13.71 31.02
CA TRP A 356 10.69 13.44 32.27
C TRP A 356 10.35 12.04 32.80
N GLY A 357 9.08 11.66 32.79
CA GLY A 357 8.58 10.35 33.22
C GLY A 357 9.26 9.20 32.47
N ALA A 358 9.32 9.28 31.15
CA ALA A 358 9.92 8.24 30.32
C ALA A 358 11.45 8.17 30.37
N LEU A 359 12.14 9.26 30.76
CA LEU A 359 13.60 9.36 30.68
C LEU A 359 14.32 9.36 32.03
N ARG A 360 13.65 9.71 33.13
CA ARG A 360 14.27 10.03 34.43
C ARG A 360 13.45 9.64 35.67
N TYR A 361 12.29 9.01 35.52
CA TYR A 361 11.50 8.55 36.67
C TYR A 361 12.12 7.32 37.34
N ASP A 362 11.90 7.22 38.65
CA ASP A 362 12.23 6.09 39.50
C ASP A 362 11.03 5.86 40.45
N PRO A 363 10.57 4.61 40.68
CA PRO A 363 9.46 4.32 41.59
C PRO A 363 9.60 4.91 43.00
N MET A 364 10.82 5.12 43.50
CA MET A 364 11.06 5.80 44.78
C MET A 364 10.58 7.26 44.81
N LEU A 365 10.44 7.90 43.63
CA LEU A 365 9.97 9.28 43.50
C LEU A 365 8.43 9.40 43.42
N PHE A 366 7.69 8.28 43.46
CA PHE A 366 6.21 8.25 43.36
C PHE A 366 5.54 9.28 44.28
N ASN A 367 5.81 9.21 45.60
CA ASN A 367 5.23 10.09 46.63
C ASN A 367 5.49 11.60 46.38
N SER A 368 6.58 11.93 45.68
CA SER A 368 6.96 13.31 45.35
C SER A 368 6.45 13.77 43.98
N THR A 369 5.96 12.85 43.15
CA THR A 369 5.55 13.10 41.76
C THR A 369 4.03 13.06 41.59
N GLU A 370 3.36 12.10 42.23
CA GLU A 370 1.89 11.96 42.18
C GLU A 370 1.15 13.25 42.61
N PRO A 371 1.56 13.99 43.66
CA PRO A 371 0.89 15.23 44.02
C PRO A 371 0.92 16.30 42.92
N PHE A 372 1.99 16.35 42.10
CA PHE A 372 2.05 17.26 40.95
C PHE A 372 1.15 16.79 39.81
N LEU A 373 1.07 15.48 39.53
CA LEU A 373 0.15 14.94 38.52
C LEU A 373 -1.31 15.21 38.89
N VAL A 374 -1.69 14.99 40.15
CA VAL A 374 -3.02 15.34 40.69
C VAL A 374 -3.26 16.85 40.62
N LEU A 375 -2.28 17.68 41.00
CA LEU A 375 -2.39 19.14 40.90
C LEU A 375 -2.61 19.61 39.46
N PHE A 376 -1.86 19.10 38.49
CA PHE A 376 -2.02 19.46 37.08
C PHE A 376 -3.37 18.97 36.53
N PHE A 377 -3.78 17.74 36.87
CA PHE A 377 -5.12 17.23 36.53
C PHE A 377 -6.23 18.15 37.05
N LEU A 378 -6.14 18.59 38.32
CA LEU A 378 -7.12 19.49 38.93
C LEU A 378 -7.12 20.89 38.30
N LEU A 379 -5.94 21.48 38.05
CA LEU A 379 -5.82 22.78 37.37
C LEU A 379 -6.50 22.74 35.99
N TYR A 380 -6.26 21.69 35.21
CA TYR A 380 -6.86 21.53 33.88
C TYR A 380 -8.31 21.03 33.89
N LEU A 381 -8.80 20.45 34.98
CA LEU A 381 -10.21 20.16 35.22
C LEU A 381 -11.01 21.44 35.55
N ILE A 382 -10.40 22.40 36.25
CA ILE A 382 -11.02 23.69 36.63
C ILE A 382 -11.15 24.63 35.43
N VAL A 383 -10.20 24.62 34.48
CA VAL A 383 -10.19 25.54 33.33
C VAL A 383 -11.50 25.54 32.50
N PRO A 384 -12.02 24.40 32.01
CA PRO A 384 -13.29 24.36 31.29
C PRO A 384 -14.48 24.87 32.12
N TRP A 385 -14.51 24.57 33.41
CA TRP A 385 -15.54 25.05 34.33
C TRP A 385 -15.51 26.58 34.47
N LEU A 386 -14.32 27.16 34.67
CA LEU A 386 -14.12 28.61 34.79
C LEU A 386 -14.53 29.37 33.51
N HIS A 387 -14.27 28.79 32.33
CA HIS A 387 -14.70 29.35 31.05
C HIS A 387 -16.23 29.42 30.91
N VAL A 388 -16.96 28.38 31.30
CA VAL A 388 -18.44 28.38 31.21
C VAL A 388 -19.07 29.35 32.21
N LEU A 389 -18.47 29.51 33.41
CA LEU A 389 -18.93 30.47 34.42
C LEU A 389 -18.83 31.95 33.97
N ARG A 390 -17.84 32.29 33.14
CA ARG A 390 -17.53 33.68 32.73
C ARG A 390 -18.00 34.08 31.33
N SER A 391 -18.47 33.13 30.52
CA SER A 391 -18.90 33.41 29.13
C SER A 391 -20.21 34.23 29.10
N PRO A 392 -20.25 35.41 28.43
CA PRO A 392 -21.47 36.21 28.34
C PRO A 392 -22.60 35.51 27.59
N ASP A 393 -22.26 34.80 26.51
CA ASP A 393 -23.22 34.11 25.64
C ASP A 393 -23.19 32.59 25.93
N ARG A 394 -23.74 32.19 27.09
CA ARG A 394 -23.58 30.84 27.68
C ARG A 394 -23.98 29.68 26.75
N ARG A 395 -24.88 29.90 25.79
CA ARG A 395 -25.28 28.90 24.77
C ARG A 395 -24.32 28.72 23.60
N LYS A 396 -23.31 29.58 23.44
CA LYS A 396 -22.29 29.51 22.37
C LYS A 396 -20.87 29.29 22.88
N ALA A 397 -20.70 28.93 24.16
CA ALA A 397 -19.40 28.56 24.70
C ALA A 397 -18.90 27.27 24.03
N ILE A 398 -18.08 27.41 22.99
CA ILE A 398 -17.41 26.29 22.32
C ILE A 398 -16.50 25.62 23.35
N LEU A 399 -16.91 24.45 23.84
CA LEU A 399 -16.13 23.72 24.84
C LEU A 399 -14.81 23.24 24.22
N ASP A 400 -13.73 23.36 25.00
CA ASP A 400 -12.40 22.96 24.60
C ASP A 400 -12.24 21.44 24.73
N GLY A 401 -12.79 20.69 23.77
CA GLY A 401 -12.75 19.23 23.75
C GLY A 401 -11.33 18.64 23.91
N CYS A 402 -10.31 19.34 23.42
CA CYS A 402 -8.90 18.99 23.64
C CYS A 402 -8.52 18.97 25.12
N LEU A 403 -9.00 19.91 25.93
CA LEU A 403 -8.77 19.92 27.39
C LEU A 403 -9.69 18.93 28.10
N MET A 404 -10.97 18.87 27.71
CA MET A 404 -11.96 18.00 28.37
C MET A 404 -11.68 16.51 28.21
N PHE A 405 -11.22 16.07 27.04
CA PHE A 405 -10.85 14.68 26.78
C PHE A 405 -9.33 14.43 26.91
N GLY A 406 -8.49 15.43 26.61
CA GLY A 406 -7.04 15.28 26.73
C GLY A 406 -6.58 15.14 28.19
N ASN A 407 -7.11 15.94 29.12
CA ASN A 407 -6.75 15.87 30.54
C ASN A 407 -6.98 14.48 31.18
N PRO A 408 -8.20 13.87 31.11
CA PRO A 408 -8.43 12.53 31.64
C PRO A 408 -7.57 11.46 30.98
N ILE A 409 -7.38 11.52 29.65
CA ILE A 409 -6.58 10.53 28.92
C ILE A 409 -5.10 10.64 29.31
N ALA A 410 -4.51 11.83 29.25
CA ALA A 410 -3.11 12.06 29.58
C ALA A 410 -2.81 11.74 31.05
N SER A 411 -3.74 12.08 31.96
CA SER A 411 -3.60 11.74 33.38
C SER A 411 -3.72 10.24 33.64
N LEU A 412 -4.64 9.51 32.97
CA LEU A 412 -4.73 8.05 33.11
C LEU A 412 -3.45 7.36 32.61
N PHE A 413 -2.90 7.78 31.47
CA PHE A 413 -1.66 7.20 30.94
C PHE A 413 -0.44 7.51 31.82
N LEU A 414 -0.34 8.72 32.36
CA LEU A 414 0.72 9.06 33.33
C LEU A 414 0.55 8.33 34.65
N GLN A 415 -0.67 8.17 35.17
CA GLN A 415 -0.95 7.39 36.37
C GLN A 415 -0.63 5.90 36.16
N ALA A 416 -0.96 5.34 34.98
CA ALA A 416 -0.60 3.98 34.61
C ALA A 416 0.92 3.77 34.60
N ALA A 417 1.68 4.72 34.05
CA ALA A 417 3.14 4.69 34.07
C ALA A 417 3.72 4.87 35.50
N LEU A 418 3.11 5.70 36.34
CA LEU A 418 3.53 5.92 37.72
C LEU A 418 3.31 4.67 38.60
N LEU A 419 2.24 3.92 38.32
CA LEU A 419 1.84 2.66 38.98
C LEU A 419 2.43 1.40 38.32
N ASP A 420 3.44 1.54 37.45
CA ASP A 420 4.09 0.45 36.70
C ASP A 420 3.10 -0.54 36.03
N TRP A 421 2.05 0.03 35.43
CA TRP A 421 0.97 -0.69 34.73
C TRP A 421 0.21 -1.73 35.58
N ALA A 422 0.34 -1.68 36.91
CA ALA A 422 -0.31 -2.61 37.82
C ALA A 422 -1.85 -2.59 37.62
N PRO A 423 -2.48 -3.72 37.21
CA PRO A 423 -3.87 -3.72 36.71
C PRO A 423 -4.87 -3.30 37.78
N MET A 424 -4.73 -3.82 39.01
CA MET A 424 -5.67 -3.55 40.10
C MET A 424 -5.59 -2.09 40.64
N PRO A 425 -4.40 -1.52 40.95
CA PRO A 425 -4.28 -0.09 41.28
C PRO A 425 -4.77 0.84 40.17
N LEU A 426 -4.57 0.47 38.89
CA LEU A 426 -5.06 1.25 37.76
C LEU A 426 -6.58 1.18 37.59
N ALA A 427 -7.20 0.01 37.82
CA ALA A 427 -8.65 -0.13 37.88
C ALA A 427 -9.28 0.75 38.98
N VAL A 428 -8.65 0.78 40.17
CA VAL A 428 -9.07 1.68 41.27
C VAL A 428 -8.91 3.14 40.87
N SER A 429 -7.79 3.53 40.23
CA SER A 429 -7.56 4.90 39.75
C SER A 429 -8.60 5.34 38.72
N ALA A 430 -8.97 4.45 37.78
CA ALA A 430 -10.05 4.70 36.82
C ALA A 430 -11.41 4.86 37.51
N LEU A 431 -11.70 4.07 38.55
CA LEU A 431 -12.93 4.16 39.34
C LEU A 431 -12.99 5.47 40.15
N VAL A 432 -11.87 5.92 40.71
CA VAL A 432 -11.77 7.24 41.39
C VAL A 432 -12.00 8.37 40.40
N ALA A 433 -11.42 8.31 39.19
CA ALA A 433 -11.68 9.29 38.14
C ALA A 433 -13.17 9.31 37.73
N ALA A 434 -13.80 8.14 37.56
CA ALA A 434 -15.23 8.03 37.30
C ALA A 434 -16.06 8.68 38.42
N ALA A 435 -15.72 8.43 39.69
CA ALA A 435 -16.40 9.03 40.85
C ALA A 435 -16.27 10.56 40.89
N ILE A 436 -15.11 11.12 40.54
CA ILE A 436 -14.91 12.59 40.41
C ILE A 436 -15.82 13.16 39.32
N TYR A 437 -15.86 12.55 38.13
CA TYR A 437 -16.71 13.02 37.04
C TYR A 437 -18.21 12.91 37.36
N VAL A 438 -18.66 11.83 38.02
CA VAL A 438 -20.03 11.70 38.55
C VAL A 438 -20.31 12.79 39.58
N GLY A 439 -19.40 13.03 40.53
CA GLY A 439 -19.55 14.02 41.59
C GLY A 439 -19.75 15.44 41.04
N ILE A 440 -18.95 15.84 40.04
CA ILE A 440 -19.09 17.16 39.43
C ILE A 440 -20.35 17.24 38.54
N ALA A 441 -20.64 16.21 37.73
CA ALA A 441 -21.87 16.15 36.94
C ALA A 441 -23.14 16.22 37.81
N PHE A 442 -23.09 15.62 39.01
CA PHE A 442 -24.14 15.73 40.03
C PHE A 442 -24.20 17.12 40.67
N ALA A 443 -23.06 17.75 40.97
CA ALA A 443 -23.00 19.09 41.54
C ALA A 443 -23.63 20.15 40.61
N ILE A 444 -23.39 20.05 39.30
CA ILE A 444 -23.97 20.96 38.29
C ILE A 444 -25.37 20.54 37.82
N ARG A 445 -25.97 19.47 38.37
CA ARG A 445 -27.25 18.92 37.84
C ARG A 445 -28.43 19.88 37.86
N LYS A 446 -28.43 20.87 38.76
CA LYS A 446 -29.48 21.90 38.94
C LYS A 446 -29.25 23.16 38.07
N ARG A 447 -28.24 23.15 37.19
CA ARG A 447 -27.86 24.28 36.33
C ARG A 447 -28.11 23.93 34.87
N ASP A 448 -29.29 24.30 34.38
CA ASP A 448 -29.72 24.01 33.00
C ASP A 448 -28.87 24.73 31.95
N ASP A 449 -28.16 25.80 32.34
CA ASP A 449 -27.18 26.50 31.51
C ASP A 449 -25.85 25.73 31.32
N MET A 450 -25.69 24.56 31.95
CA MET A 450 -24.47 23.72 31.87
C MET A 450 -24.74 22.30 31.32
N GLY A 451 -25.87 22.06 30.64
CA GLY A 451 -26.30 20.73 30.18
C GLY A 451 -25.26 19.94 29.37
N VAL A 452 -24.62 20.56 28.36
CA VAL A 452 -23.61 19.92 27.50
C VAL A 452 -22.37 19.47 28.28
N LEU A 453 -21.95 20.27 29.27
CA LEU A 453 -20.82 19.95 30.15
C LEU A 453 -21.15 18.74 31.05
N ARG A 454 -22.36 18.72 31.62
CA ARG A 454 -22.89 17.61 32.42
C ARG A 454 -22.96 16.30 31.64
N GLU A 455 -23.49 16.34 30.42
CA GLU A 455 -23.60 15.16 29.55
C GLU A 455 -22.21 14.62 29.17
N THR A 456 -21.28 15.50 28.80
CA THR A 456 -19.91 15.10 28.43
C THR A 456 -19.18 14.41 29.60
N TRP A 457 -19.31 14.94 30.83
CA TRP A 457 -18.71 14.33 32.01
C TRP A 457 -19.43 13.04 32.46
N ALA A 458 -20.74 12.91 32.26
CA ALA A 458 -21.47 11.67 32.51
C ALA A 458 -21.02 10.53 31.57
N VAL A 459 -20.86 10.81 30.27
CA VAL A 459 -20.32 9.84 29.29
C VAL A 459 -18.90 9.40 29.66
N LEU A 460 -18.05 10.36 30.06
CA LEU A 460 -16.67 10.08 30.47
C LEU A 460 -16.61 9.18 31.71
N ALA A 461 -17.49 9.37 32.70
CA ALA A 461 -17.57 8.49 33.86
C ALA A 461 -17.95 7.04 33.50
N VAL A 462 -18.90 6.84 32.59
CA VAL A 462 -19.29 5.50 32.11
C VAL A 462 -18.13 4.84 31.35
N ALA A 463 -17.36 5.61 30.57
CA ALA A 463 -16.18 5.09 29.87
C ALA A 463 -15.11 4.58 30.85
N PHE A 464 -14.76 5.37 31.88
CA PHE A 464 -13.82 4.95 32.92
C PHE A 464 -14.30 3.71 33.70
N ALA A 465 -15.59 3.66 34.06
CA ALA A 465 -16.17 2.49 34.73
C ALA A 465 -16.14 1.22 33.85
N THR A 466 -16.33 1.36 32.54
CA THR A 466 -16.25 0.23 31.59
C THR A 466 -14.82 -0.28 31.45
N ILE A 467 -13.83 0.62 31.39
CA ILE A 467 -12.40 0.29 31.28
C ILE A 467 -11.88 -0.45 32.52
N ALA A 468 -12.45 -0.22 33.70
CA ALA A 468 -12.07 -0.90 34.93
C ALA A 468 -12.33 -2.43 34.92
N VAL A 469 -13.26 -2.94 34.10
CA VAL A 469 -13.59 -4.37 34.06
C VAL A 469 -12.52 -5.21 33.34
N PRO A 470 -12.07 -4.86 32.11
CA PRO A 470 -10.91 -5.52 31.48
C PRO A 470 -9.60 -5.36 32.27
N LEU A 471 -9.46 -4.30 33.08
CA LEU A 471 -8.33 -4.13 33.99
C LEU A 471 -8.37 -5.07 35.21
N ALA A 472 -9.50 -5.72 35.50
CA ALA A 472 -9.68 -6.56 36.69
C ALA A 472 -9.78 -8.08 36.39
N LEU A 473 -9.98 -8.49 35.14
CA LEU A 473 -10.22 -9.89 34.75
C LEU A 473 -9.19 -10.41 33.72
N SER A 474 -9.06 -11.74 33.60
CA SER A 474 -8.15 -12.36 32.65
C SER A 474 -8.67 -12.31 31.20
N ALA A 475 -7.80 -11.94 30.28
CA ALA A 475 -8.17 -11.63 28.90
C ALA A 475 -8.73 -12.82 28.09
N SER A 476 -8.33 -14.07 28.41
CA SER A 476 -8.88 -15.29 27.80
C SER A 476 -10.35 -15.55 28.17
N VAL A 477 -10.74 -15.27 29.42
CA VAL A 477 -12.14 -15.40 29.88
C VAL A 477 -12.98 -14.29 29.26
N THR A 478 -12.49 -13.04 29.27
CA THR A 478 -13.15 -11.90 28.61
C THR A 478 -13.40 -12.18 27.12
N ALA A 479 -12.41 -12.72 26.40
CA ALA A 479 -12.56 -13.10 25.00
C ALA A 479 -13.66 -14.14 24.78
N SER A 480 -13.67 -15.20 25.60
CA SER A 480 -14.61 -16.32 25.48
C SER A 480 -16.06 -15.88 25.74
N VAL A 481 -16.28 -15.05 26.75
CA VAL A 481 -17.61 -14.48 27.06
C VAL A 481 -18.10 -13.59 25.91
N PHE A 482 -17.26 -12.66 25.44
CA PHE A 482 -17.63 -11.76 24.35
C PHE A 482 -17.91 -12.49 23.01
N ALA A 483 -17.21 -13.60 22.73
CA ALA A 483 -17.47 -14.42 21.54
C ALA A 483 -18.84 -15.11 21.59
N LEU A 484 -19.23 -15.64 22.76
CA LEU A 484 -20.52 -16.30 22.95
C LEU A 484 -21.67 -15.29 23.01
N GLU A 485 -21.54 -14.22 23.79
CA GLU A 485 -22.51 -13.12 23.84
C GLU A 485 -22.68 -12.47 22.47
N GLY A 486 -21.60 -12.30 21.70
CA GLY A 486 -21.65 -11.74 20.35
C GLY A 486 -22.54 -12.56 19.41
N ALA A 487 -22.38 -13.88 19.40
CA ALA A 487 -23.24 -14.78 18.63
C ALA A 487 -24.70 -14.79 19.14
N GLY A 488 -24.89 -14.71 20.46
CA GLY A 488 -26.22 -14.60 21.09
C GLY A 488 -26.95 -13.31 20.73
N LEU A 489 -26.25 -12.17 20.68
CA LEU A 489 -26.79 -10.87 20.29
C LEU A 489 -27.14 -10.80 18.79
N VAL A 490 -26.36 -11.43 17.92
CA VAL A 490 -26.72 -11.61 16.50
C VAL A 490 -28.02 -12.41 16.38
N TRP A 491 -28.14 -13.53 17.09
CA TRP A 491 -29.35 -14.36 17.10
C TRP A 491 -30.57 -13.61 17.61
N LEU A 492 -30.42 -12.92 18.74
CA LEU A 492 -31.47 -12.10 19.35
C LEU A 492 -31.90 -10.97 18.40
N GLY A 493 -30.95 -10.33 17.72
CA GLY A 493 -31.21 -9.29 16.73
C GLY A 493 -31.96 -9.79 15.50
N PHE A 494 -31.75 -11.03 15.07
CA PHE A 494 -32.61 -11.67 14.06
C PHE A 494 -34.00 -11.96 14.62
N ARG A 495 -34.10 -12.60 15.79
CA ARG A 495 -35.37 -12.97 16.44
C ARG A 495 -36.28 -11.76 16.75
N GLN A 496 -35.70 -10.61 17.12
CA GLN A 496 -36.43 -9.38 17.45
C GLN A 496 -36.60 -8.41 16.27
N SER A 497 -36.11 -8.74 15.07
CA SER A 497 -36.07 -7.83 13.91
C SER A 497 -35.33 -6.48 14.11
N ARG A 498 -34.59 -6.30 15.22
CA ARG A 498 -33.87 -5.05 15.54
C ARG A 498 -32.44 -5.05 15.01
N ARG A 499 -32.00 -3.92 14.46
CA ARG A 499 -30.65 -3.76 13.87
C ARG A 499 -29.54 -3.60 14.93
N LEU A 500 -29.82 -2.90 16.04
CA LEU A 500 -28.80 -2.62 17.06
C LEU A 500 -28.17 -3.89 17.65
N PRO A 501 -28.92 -4.90 18.16
CA PRO A 501 -28.29 -6.10 18.72
C PRO A 501 -27.45 -6.88 17.71
N ARG A 502 -27.80 -6.87 16.41
CA ARG A 502 -27.01 -7.53 15.35
C ARG A 502 -25.62 -6.91 15.24
N TRP A 503 -25.55 -5.59 15.15
CA TRP A 503 -24.28 -4.87 15.02
C TRP A 503 -23.49 -4.84 16.33
N SER A 504 -24.17 -4.74 17.48
CA SER A 504 -23.53 -4.92 18.79
C SER A 504 -22.92 -6.32 18.93
N GLY A 505 -23.59 -7.38 18.46
CA GLY A 505 -23.05 -8.74 18.48
C GLY A 505 -21.83 -8.93 17.57
N VAL A 506 -21.85 -8.35 16.36
CA VAL A 506 -20.66 -8.33 15.47
C VAL A 506 -19.52 -7.52 16.07
N PHE A 507 -19.81 -6.39 16.72
CA PHE A 507 -18.80 -5.58 17.42
C PHE A 507 -18.20 -6.35 18.62
N LEU A 508 -19.01 -7.11 19.35
CA LEU A 508 -18.55 -7.91 20.48
C LEU A 508 -17.66 -9.08 20.04
N GLN A 509 -17.89 -9.67 18.86
CA GLN A 509 -16.93 -10.62 18.24
C GLN A 509 -15.56 -9.96 17.97
N LEU A 510 -15.53 -8.69 17.55
CA LEU A 510 -14.27 -7.95 17.35
C LEU A 510 -13.57 -7.64 18.68
N LEU A 511 -14.31 -7.29 19.73
CA LEU A 511 -13.75 -7.11 21.07
C LEU A 511 -13.21 -8.43 21.65
N ALA A 512 -13.90 -9.54 21.42
CA ALA A 512 -13.45 -10.88 21.81
C ALA A 512 -12.09 -11.23 21.18
N ALA A 513 -11.93 -10.96 19.88
CA ALA A 513 -10.67 -11.10 19.17
C ALA A 513 -9.57 -10.17 19.71
N GLY A 514 -9.90 -8.92 20.04
CA GLY A 514 -8.97 -7.98 20.66
C GLY A 514 -8.46 -8.49 22.02
N ALA A 515 -9.37 -9.00 22.86
CA ALA A 515 -9.02 -9.59 24.16
C ALA A 515 -8.17 -10.87 24.01
N TRP A 516 -8.50 -11.74 23.04
CA TRP A 516 -7.70 -12.93 22.76
C TRP A 516 -6.28 -12.56 22.27
N GLY A 517 -6.18 -11.60 21.34
CA GLY A 517 -4.89 -11.13 20.83
C GLY A 517 -4.02 -10.48 21.91
N LEU A 518 -4.64 -9.71 22.80
CA LEU A 518 -3.97 -9.15 23.97
C LEU A 518 -3.46 -10.27 24.90
N ASN A 519 -4.27 -11.30 25.16
CA ASN A 519 -3.85 -12.45 25.95
C ASN A 519 -2.65 -13.18 25.32
N ALA A 520 -2.66 -13.38 24.01
CA ALA A 520 -1.57 -14.06 23.29
C ALA A 520 -0.25 -13.26 23.30
N LEU A 521 -0.31 -11.92 23.34
CA LEU A 521 0.89 -11.07 23.41
C LEU A 521 1.53 -11.06 24.81
N PHE A 522 0.73 -11.09 25.88
CA PHE A 522 1.22 -10.90 27.24
C PHE A 522 1.38 -12.19 28.05
N ASN A 523 0.65 -13.27 27.74
CA ASN A 523 0.65 -14.52 28.53
C ASN A 523 1.17 -15.73 27.72
N HIS A 524 2.43 -16.10 27.96
CA HIS A 524 3.02 -17.34 27.45
C HIS A 524 2.72 -18.50 28.42
N HIS A 525 1.92 -19.47 27.99
CA HIS A 525 1.52 -20.61 28.80
C HIS A 525 2.49 -21.78 28.58
N TYR A 526 3.28 -22.12 29.60
CA TYR A 526 4.15 -23.30 29.59
C TYR A 526 3.48 -24.47 30.31
N GLY A 527 3.33 -25.61 29.63
CA GLY A 527 2.81 -26.86 30.22
C GLY A 527 1.32 -27.15 30.01
N ASP A 528 0.63 -26.38 29.18
CA ASP A 528 -0.76 -26.65 28.80
C ASP A 528 -0.89 -27.97 28.00
N MET A 529 -2.09 -28.57 27.99
CA MET A 529 -2.38 -29.73 27.14
C MET A 529 -2.64 -29.33 25.68
N PRO A 530 -2.19 -30.13 24.69
CA PRO A 530 -2.58 -29.93 23.30
C PRO A 530 -4.10 -29.96 23.13
N ILE A 531 -4.65 -29.05 22.33
CA ILE A 531 -6.05 -28.86 21.94
C ILE A 531 -6.97 -28.43 23.10
N LEU A 532 -6.62 -28.76 24.36
CA LEU A 532 -7.41 -28.47 25.55
C LEU A 532 -6.86 -27.29 26.37
N ASN A 533 -6.31 -26.29 25.70
CA ASN A 533 -5.76 -25.07 26.31
C ASN A 533 -6.69 -23.86 26.13
N ALA A 534 -6.55 -22.87 27.01
CA ALA A 534 -7.45 -21.70 27.03
C ALA A 534 -7.35 -20.84 25.76
N GLN A 535 -6.20 -20.82 25.09
CA GLN A 535 -5.99 -20.07 23.85
C GLN A 535 -6.73 -20.74 22.68
N PHE A 536 -6.57 -22.05 22.49
CA PHE A 536 -7.26 -22.82 21.46
C PHE A 536 -8.78 -22.81 21.66
N ILE A 537 -9.26 -22.98 22.90
CA ILE A 537 -10.69 -22.89 23.22
C ILE A 537 -11.25 -21.49 22.90
N GLY A 538 -10.52 -20.42 23.23
CA GLY A 538 -10.92 -19.05 22.88
C GLY A 538 -11.01 -18.82 21.36
N ALA A 539 -10.02 -19.31 20.60
CA ALA A 539 -10.02 -19.24 19.14
C ALA A 539 -11.13 -20.11 18.51
N LEU A 540 -11.41 -21.28 19.09
CA LEU A 540 -12.49 -22.17 18.68
C LEU A 540 -13.86 -21.52 18.93
N LEU A 541 -14.07 -20.86 20.07
CA LEU A 541 -15.31 -20.13 20.37
C LEU A 541 -15.51 -18.93 19.43
N LEU A 542 -14.43 -18.22 19.06
CA LEU A 542 -14.45 -17.19 18.01
C LEU A 542 -14.82 -17.75 16.63
N MET A 543 -14.26 -18.92 16.27
CA MET A 543 -14.61 -19.61 15.02
C MET A 543 -16.08 -20.04 15.01
N VAL A 544 -16.55 -20.72 16.07
CA VAL A 544 -17.92 -21.20 16.19
C VAL A 544 -18.92 -20.04 16.26
N GLY A 545 -18.60 -18.97 17.01
CA GLY A 545 -19.41 -17.76 17.09
C GLY A 545 -19.52 -17.04 15.74
N GLY A 546 -18.42 -16.95 14.99
CA GLY A 546 -18.39 -16.44 13.62
C GLY A 546 -19.21 -17.30 12.65
N ALA A 547 -19.02 -18.62 12.67
CA ALA A 547 -19.72 -19.57 11.80
C ALA A 547 -21.23 -19.62 12.09
N ALA A 548 -21.62 -19.66 13.36
CA ALA A 548 -23.02 -19.60 13.78
C ALA A 548 -23.68 -18.28 13.36
N SER A 549 -22.96 -17.15 13.50
CA SER A 549 -23.44 -15.84 13.03
C SER A 549 -23.59 -15.83 11.50
N ALA A 550 -22.61 -16.31 10.74
CA ALA A 550 -22.66 -16.42 9.28
C ALA A 550 -23.85 -17.28 8.82
N TRP A 551 -24.10 -18.43 9.46
CA TRP A 551 -25.23 -19.31 9.19
C TRP A 551 -26.59 -18.65 9.49
N GLN A 552 -26.70 -17.88 10.57
CA GLN A 552 -27.92 -17.12 10.87
C GLN A 552 -28.21 -16.04 9.82
N PHE A 553 -27.16 -15.33 9.37
CA PHE A 553 -27.25 -14.37 8.26
C PHE A 553 -27.64 -15.04 6.94
N ASP A 554 -27.17 -16.26 6.68
CA ASP A 554 -27.53 -17.04 5.49
C ASP A 554 -29.00 -17.50 5.52
N ARG A 555 -29.43 -18.10 6.65
CA ARG A 555 -30.79 -18.64 6.83
C ARG A 555 -31.90 -17.57 6.76
N HIS A 556 -31.61 -16.33 7.16
CA HIS A 556 -32.60 -15.24 7.21
C HIS A 556 -32.35 -14.15 6.14
N GLY A 557 -31.29 -14.25 5.35
CA GLY A 557 -30.84 -13.21 4.42
C GLY A 557 -31.41 -13.31 3.02
N ARG A 558 -32.59 -12.72 2.78
CA ARG A 558 -33.06 -12.41 1.40
C ARG A 558 -32.75 -10.97 0.96
N SER A 559 -32.03 -10.19 1.77
CA SER A 559 -31.66 -8.79 1.49
C SER A 559 -30.28 -8.67 0.84
N GLN A 560 -30.21 -7.91 -0.26
CA GLN A 560 -28.97 -7.55 -0.96
C GLN A 560 -28.15 -6.52 -0.16
N GLY A 561 -26.84 -6.44 -0.41
CA GLY A 561 -25.95 -5.41 0.14
C GLY A 561 -25.33 -5.77 1.49
N VAL A 562 -25.54 -4.94 2.52
CA VAL A 562 -24.78 -4.99 3.78
C VAL A 562 -24.89 -6.35 4.50
N SER A 563 -26.02 -7.06 4.37
CA SER A 563 -26.21 -8.41 4.93
C SER A 563 -25.40 -9.50 4.21
N SER A 564 -25.18 -9.41 2.89
CA SER A 564 -24.32 -10.37 2.19
C SER A 564 -22.85 -10.12 2.50
N LEU A 565 -22.43 -8.85 2.64
CA LEU A 565 -21.09 -8.49 3.11
C LEU A 565 -20.84 -8.97 4.54
N ALA A 566 -21.79 -8.80 5.46
CA ALA A 566 -21.68 -9.31 6.83
C ALA A 566 -21.56 -10.85 6.87
N ARG A 567 -22.36 -11.58 6.08
CA ARG A 567 -22.26 -13.04 5.93
C ARG A 567 -20.88 -13.48 5.44
N ILE A 568 -20.36 -12.83 4.39
CA ILE A 568 -19.04 -13.12 3.82
C ILE A 568 -17.93 -12.81 4.83
N GLY A 569 -18.00 -11.66 5.50
CA GLY A 569 -17.06 -11.25 6.54
C GLY A 569 -17.03 -12.22 7.72
N LEU A 570 -18.19 -12.69 8.19
CA LEU A 570 -18.29 -13.67 9.29
C LEU A 570 -17.82 -15.07 8.89
N ALA A 571 -18.02 -15.48 7.63
CA ALA A 571 -17.46 -16.74 7.11
C ALA A 571 -15.91 -16.68 6.98
N ALA A 572 -15.38 -15.55 6.51
CA ALA A 572 -13.94 -15.29 6.49
C ALA A 572 -13.36 -15.20 7.91
N TRP A 573 -14.09 -14.60 8.85
CA TRP A 573 -13.74 -14.53 10.27
C TRP A 573 -13.63 -15.92 10.91
N ALA A 574 -14.60 -16.81 10.65
CA ALA A 574 -14.55 -18.18 11.13
C ALA A 574 -13.34 -18.95 10.56
N LEU A 575 -13.07 -18.83 9.26
CA LEU A 575 -11.89 -19.44 8.63
C LEU A 575 -10.58 -18.88 9.20
N LEU A 576 -10.50 -17.56 9.43
CA LEU A 576 -9.34 -16.92 10.06
C LEU A 576 -9.08 -17.48 11.45
N TRP A 577 -10.10 -17.52 12.32
CA TRP A 577 -9.96 -18.01 13.69
C TRP A 577 -9.65 -19.50 13.79
N TRP A 578 -10.09 -20.31 12.81
CA TRP A 578 -9.63 -21.69 12.66
C TRP A 578 -8.12 -21.77 12.40
N PHE A 579 -7.61 -21.02 11.41
CA PHE A 579 -6.18 -21.02 11.08
C PHE A 579 -5.31 -20.40 12.19
N VAL A 580 -5.82 -19.40 12.92
CA VAL A 580 -5.13 -18.82 14.08
C VAL A 580 -5.04 -19.82 15.23
N GLY A 581 -6.17 -20.46 15.59
CA GLY A 581 -6.20 -21.47 16.66
C GLY A 581 -5.30 -22.66 16.36
N VAL A 582 -5.45 -23.28 15.19
CA VAL A 582 -4.59 -24.40 14.76
C VAL A 582 -3.13 -23.95 14.54
N GLY A 583 -2.90 -22.70 14.17
CA GLY A 583 -1.55 -22.19 13.96
C GLY A 583 -0.76 -21.97 15.24
N VAL A 584 -1.39 -21.42 16.28
CA VAL A 584 -0.81 -21.37 17.63
C VAL A 584 -0.57 -22.78 18.15
N GLU A 585 -1.55 -23.67 17.99
CA GLU A 585 -1.43 -25.07 18.41
C GLU A 585 -0.23 -25.79 17.78
N ILE A 586 -0.05 -25.67 16.46
CA ILE A 586 1.13 -26.23 15.76
C ILE A 586 2.43 -25.55 16.25
N ALA A 587 2.44 -24.22 16.43
CA ALA A 587 3.63 -23.50 16.89
C ALA A 587 4.03 -23.81 18.34
N THR A 588 3.08 -24.21 19.19
CA THR A 588 3.33 -24.54 20.61
C THR A 588 3.67 -26.01 20.83
N PHE A 589 3.09 -26.93 20.05
CA PHE A 589 3.17 -28.38 20.33
C PHE A 589 3.87 -29.22 19.24
N ALA A 590 4.24 -28.66 18.09
CA ALA A 590 5.10 -29.37 17.15
C ALA A 590 6.52 -29.50 17.74
N THR A 591 7.05 -30.72 17.77
CA THR A 591 8.38 -31.01 18.36
C THR A 591 9.52 -30.42 17.54
N ASP A 592 9.35 -30.35 16.22
CA ASP A 592 10.39 -30.03 15.25
C ASP A 592 9.77 -29.33 14.03
N ASP A 593 10.53 -28.48 13.35
CA ASP A 593 10.09 -27.81 12.10
C ASP A 593 9.60 -28.80 11.02
N THR A 594 10.13 -30.03 11.03
CA THR A 594 9.71 -31.11 10.14
C THR A 594 8.25 -31.52 10.38
N THR A 595 7.83 -31.61 11.64
CA THR A 595 6.46 -31.99 12.03
C THR A 595 5.53 -30.79 11.89
N ALA A 596 5.98 -29.58 12.24
CA ALA A 596 5.23 -28.35 12.03
C ALA A 596 4.86 -28.14 10.55
N ALA A 597 5.83 -28.24 9.64
CA ALA A 597 5.60 -28.10 8.20
C ALA A 597 4.65 -29.17 7.64
N ALA A 598 4.80 -30.43 8.09
CA ALA A 598 3.92 -31.52 7.71
C ALA A 598 2.47 -31.29 8.18
N CYS A 599 2.28 -30.88 9.44
CA CYS A 599 0.97 -30.54 10.01
C CYS A 599 0.32 -29.40 9.23
N TRP A 600 1.03 -28.30 8.95
CA TRP A 600 0.50 -27.19 8.16
C TRP A 600 0.05 -27.61 6.75
N LEU A 601 0.86 -28.39 6.03
CA LEU A 601 0.50 -28.86 4.69
C LEU A 601 -0.71 -29.81 4.69
N ALA A 602 -0.81 -30.67 5.70
CA ALA A 602 -1.94 -31.56 5.89
C ALA A 602 -3.22 -30.78 6.24
N VAL A 603 -3.18 -29.87 7.21
CA VAL A 603 -4.32 -29.04 7.64
C VAL A 603 -4.87 -28.22 6.46
N ILE A 604 -4.00 -27.47 5.76
CA ILE A 604 -4.40 -26.65 4.60
C ILE A 604 -5.04 -27.52 3.51
N GLY A 605 -4.44 -28.70 3.25
CA GLY A 605 -4.97 -29.66 2.29
C GLY A 605 -6.34 -30.24 2.69
N ILE A 606 -6.49 -30.66 3.95
CA ILE A 606 -7.71 -31.31 4.46
C ILE A 606 -8.89 -30.33 4.47
N ILE A 607 -8.69 -29.05 4.79
CA ILE A 607 -9.76 -28.03 4.78
C ILE A 607 -10.25 -27.72 3.36
N ALA A 608 -9.36 -27.76 2.36
CA ALA A 608 -9.67 -27.37 0.98
C ALA A 608 -10.83 -28.17 0.37
N TRP A 609 -10.92 -29.47 0.67
CA TRP A 609 -11.92 -30.36 0.07
C TRP A 609 -13.33 -30.18 0.67
N PRO A 610 -13.57 -30.23 2.00
CA PRO A 610 -14.88 -29.92 2.60
C PRO A 610 -15.42 -28.55 2.19
N VAL A 611 -14.55 -27.53 2.09
CA VAL A 611 -14.95 -26.19 1.63
C VAL A 611 -15.34 -26.19 0.14
N ALA A 612 -14.62 -26.92 -0.71
CA ALA A 612 -14.98 -27.10 -2.11
C ALA A 612 -16.33 -27.83 -2.26
N GLU A 613 -16.58 -28.87 -1.48
CA GLU A 613 -17.86 -29.61 -1.52
C GLU A 613 -19.02 -28.78 -0.95
N ALA A 614 -18.76 -27.96 0.08
CA ALA A 614 -19.72 -26.97 0.57
C ALA A 614 -20.05 -25.91 -0.51
N SER A 615 -19.06 -25.45 -1.30
CA SER A 615 -19.31 -24.51 -2.40
C SER A 615 -20.27 -25.06 -3.47
N ARG A 616 -20.20 -26.37 -3.76
CA ARG A 616 -21.13 -27.05 -4.69
C ARG A 616 -22.56 -27.01 -4.18
N ARG A 617 -22.77 -27.18 -2.87
CA ARG A 617 -24.10 -27.12 -2.24
C ARG A 617 -24.64 -25.69 -2.15
N ALA A 618 -23.76 -24.70 -1.96
CA ALA A 618 -24.10 -23.28 -1.88
C ALA A 618 -24.17 -22.54 -3.24
N HIS A 619 -24.14 -23.27 -4.37
CA HIS A 619 -23.96 -22.72 -5.73
C HIS A 619 -24.97 -21.64 -6.16
N LYS A 620 -26.14 -21.54 -5.50
CA LYS A 620 -27.18 -20.53 -5.80
C LYS A 620 -27.00 -19.18 -5.06
N LEU A 621 -25.91 -18.99 -4.30
CA LEU A 621 -25.68 -17.81 -3.47
C LEU A 621 -24.25 -17.27 -3.66
N ASP A 622 -24.04 -15.97 -3.45
CA ASP A 622 -22.70 -15.32 -3.49
C ASP A 622 -21.64 -16.07 -2.64
N LEU A 623 -22.10 -16.69 -1.55
CA LEU A 623 -21.30 -17.50 -0.65
C LEU A 623 -20.63 -18.69 -1.36
N GLY A 624 -21.30 -19.33 -2.33
CA GLY A 624 -20.72 -20.44 -3.09
C GLY A 624 -19.47 -20.04 -3.88
N VAL A 625 -19.49 -18.84 -4.47
CA VAL A 625 -18.32 -18.30 -5.20
C VAL A 625 -17.18 -17.98 -4.23
N VAL A 626 -17.47 -17.36 -3.08
CA VAL A 626 -16.47 -17.06 -2.04
C VAL A 626 -15.83 -18.34 -1.49
N LEU A 627 -16.63 -19.37 -1.16
CA LEU A 627 -16.13 -20.66 -0.69
C LEU A 627 -15.28 -21.35 -1.77
N ALA A 628 -15.67 -21.27 -3.05
CA ALA A 628 -14.85 -21.80 -4.14
C ALA A 628 -13.47 -21.12 -4.20
N PHE A 629 -13.37 -19.80 -3.97
CA PHE A 629 -12.10 -19.07 -3.92
C PHE A 629 -11.16 -19.47 -2.76
N VAL A 630 -11.66 -20.16 -1.72
CA VAL A 630 -10.79 -20.73 -0.67
C VAL A 630 -9.89 -21.85 -1.23
N VAL A 631 -10.31 -22.55 -2.27
CA VAL A 631 -9.53 -23.66 -2.89
C VAL A 631 -8.22 -23.19 -3.53
N PRO A 632 -8.18 -22.23 -4.47
CA PRO A 632 -6.91 -21.71 -4.99
C PRO A 632 -6.08 -21.05 -3.90
N LEU A 633 -6.71 -20.42 -2.91
CA LEU A 633 -6.02 -19.79 -1.78
C LEU A 633 -5.32 -20.82 -0.88
N SER A 634 -5.96 -21.96 -0.59
CA SER A 634 -5.34 -23.02 0.22
C SER A 634 -4.21 -23.72 -0.54
N ILE A 635 -4.38 -24.02 -1.84
CA ILE A 635 -3.31 -24.57 -2.66
C ILE A 635 -2.10 -23.61 -2.70
N PHE A 636 -2.36 -22.30 -2.81
CA PHE A 636 -1.31 -21.28 -2.75
C PHE A 636 -0.68 -21.15 -1.35
N ALA A 637 -1.47 -21.27 -0.26
CA ALA A 637 -0.95 -21.21 1.11
C ALA A 637 0.03 -22.34 1.45
N GLY A 638 0.03 -23.45 0.70
CA GLY A 638 1.09 -24.47 0.79
C GLY A 638 2.47 -23.99 0.31
N VAL A 639 2.56 -22.95 -0.53
CA VAL A 639 3.82 -22.37 -1.02
C VAL A 639 4.68 -21.78 0.11
N PRO A 640 4.20 -20.82 0.93
CA PRO A 640 5.01 -20.26 2.01
C PRO A 640 5.36 -21.30 3.08
N VAL A 641 4.51 -22.30 3.33
CA VAL A 641 4.84 -23.41 4.26
C VAL A 641 6.03 -24.23 3.74
N LEU A 642 6.04 -24.58 2.45
CA LEU A 642 7.18 -25.25 1.83
C LEU A 642 8.44 -24.38 1.84
N MET A 643 8.32 -23.08 1.58
CA MET A 643 9.48 -22.16 1.62
C MET A 643 10.06 -22.00 3.03
N GLY A 644 9.21 -21.88 4.06
CA GLY A 644 9.63 -21.83 5.46
C GLY A 644 10.33 -23.12 5.90
N ALA A 645 9.74 -24.27 5.57
CA ALA A 645 10.38 -25.58 5.78
C ALA A 645 11.78 -25.64 5.12
N GLY A 646 11.92 -25.09 3.91
CA GLY A 646 13.20 -24.96 3.22
C GLY A 646 14.23 -24.11 3.94
N GLN A 647 13.82 -22.99 4.54
CA GLN A 647 14.68 -22.11 5.34
C GLN A 647 15.15 -22.79 6.63
N SER A 648 14.27 -23.57 7.27
CA SER A 648 14.61 -24.44 8.42
C SER A 648 15.44 -25.69 8.04
N GLY A 649 15.78 -25.89 6.77
CA GLY A 649 16.53 -27.08 6.33
C GLY A 649 15.74 -28.39 6.32
N VAL A 650 14.41 -28.33 6.42
CA VAL A 650 13.53 -29.50 6.36
C VAL A 650 13.49 -30.04 4.94
N GLN A 651 13.94 -31.28 4.73
CA GLN A 651 13.89 -31.91 3.41
C GLN A 651 12.44 -32.34 3.07
N PRO A 652 11.77 -31.75 2.07
CA PRO A 652 10.37 -32.09 1.73
C PRO A 652 10.18 -33.50 1.19
N PHE A 653 11.26 -34.14 0.72
CA PHE A 653 11.27 -35.55 0.29
C PHE A 653 11.43 -36.54 1.44
N SER A 654 11.61 -36.09 2.68
CA SER A 654 11.62 -36.98 3.85
C SER A 654 10.22 -37.52 4.15
N VAL A 655 10.13 -38.69 4.78
CA VAL A 655 8.91 -39.51 4.83
C VAL A 655 7.68 -38.75 5.36
N CYS A 656 7.81 -38.01 6.46
CA CYS A 656 6.67 -37.31 7.08
C CYS A 656 6.17 -36.12 6.22
N PRO A 657 7.01 -35.13 5.83
CA PRO A 657 6.65 -34.10 4.86
C PRO A 657 6.12 -34.66 3.52
N LEU A 658 6.68 -35.76 3.01
CA LEU A 658 6.23 -36.38 1.76
C LEU A 658 4.81 -36.93 1.88
N ILE A 659 4.46 -37.57 3.00
CA ILE A 659 3.09 -38.02 3.30
C ILE A 659 2.14 -36.81 3.39
N ALA A 660 2.52 -35.73 4.07
CA ALA A 660 1.72 -34.51 4.15
C ALA A 660 1.50 -33.85 2.77
N VAL A 661 2.54 -33.78 1.94
CA VAL A 661 2.44 -33.31 0.55
C VAL A 661 1.53 -34.22 -0.29
N ALA A 662 1.60 -35.54 -0.11
CA ALA A 662 0.71 -36.49 -0.80
C ALA A 662 -0.76 -36.31 -0.39
N ILE A 663 -1.06 -36.23 0.92
CA ILE A 663 -2.41 -35.94 1.44
C ILE A 663 -2.93 -34.63 0.86
N SER A 664 -2.12 -33.57 0.96
CA SER A 664 -2.43 -32.23 0.44
C SER A 664 -2.60 -32.22 -1.08
N ALA A 665 -1.86 -33.05 -1.82
CA ALA A 665 -2.00 -33.19 -3.27
C ALA A 665 -3.29 -33.90 -3.68
N ILE A 666 -3.64 -35.01 -2.99
CA ILE A 666 -4.88 -35.75 -3.23
C ILE A 666 -6.09 -34.88 -2.91
N SER A 667 -6.11 -34.22 -1.76
CA SER A 667 -7.24 -33.35 -1.37
C SER A 667 -7.39 -32.14 -2.29
N SER A 668 -6.28 -31.51 -2.71
CA SER A 668 -6.29 -30.40 -3.67
C SER A 668 -6.78 -30.85 -5.05
N TRP A 669 -6.42 -32.05 -5.50
CA TRP A 669 -6.92 -32.62 -6.75
C TRP A 669 -8.44 -32.84 -6.71
N LEU A 670 -8.95 -33.39 -5.60
CA LEU A 670 -10.39 -33.59 -5.40
C LEU A 670 -11.14 -32.25 -5.28
N ALA A 671 -10.59 -31.28 -4.56
CA ALA A 671 -11.12 -29.92 -4.46
C ALA A 671 -11.19 -29.23 -5.84
N MET A 672 -10.15 -29.35 -6.68
CA MET A 672 -10.16 -28.83 -8.05
C MET A 672 -11.27 -29.42 -8.92
N ARG A 673 -11.58 -30.72 -8.78
CA ARG A 673 -12.70 -31.35 -9.50
C ARG A 673 -14.06 -30.80 -9.04
N ALA A 674 -14.21 -30.48 -7.76
CA ALA A 674 -15.45 -29.95 -7.19
C ALA A 674 -15.77 -28.51 -7.64
N ILE A 675 -14.75 -27.67 -7.89
CA ILE A 675 -14.92 -26.27 -8.33
C ILE A 675 -15.02 -26.09 -9.86
N THR A 676 -15.14 -27.18 -10.64
CA THR A 676 -15.17 -27.14 -12.11
C THR A 676 -16.28 -26.28 -12.72
N ALA A 677 -17.35 -25.98 -11.97
CA ALA A 677 -18.40 -25.03 -12.38
C ALA A 677 -17.93 -23.55 -12.46
N HIS A 678 -16.81 -23.19 -11.82
CA HIS A 678 -16.35 -21.81 -11.71
C HIS A 678 -15.04 -21.57 -12.48
N ARG A 679 -15.14 -21.14 -13.75
CA ARG A 679 -14.00 -20.92 -14.67
C ARG A 679 -12.80 -20.20 -14.05
N VAL A 680 -13.02 -19.05 -13.41
CA VAL A 680 -11.93 -18.23 -12.84
C VAL A 680 -11.22 -18.94 -11.70
N VAL A 681 -11.99 -19.61 -10.84
CA VAL A 681 -11.48 -20.34 -9.66
C VAL A 681 -10.70 -21.58 -10.11
N ALA A 682 -11.21 -22.34 -11.09
CA ALA A 682 -10.52 -23.50 -11.67
C ALA A 682 -9.19 -23.12 -12.34
N VAL A 683 -9.15 -21.98 -13.05
CA VAL A 683 -7.90 -21.43 -13.61
C VAL A 683 -6.92 -21.06 -12.51
N ALA A 684 -7.36 -20.31 -11.49
CA ALA A 684 -6.50 -19.92 -10.37
C ALA A 684 -5.93 -21.13 -9.61
N ALA A 685 -6.77 -22.15 -9.36
CA ALA A 685 -6.36 -23.36 -8.65
C ALA A 685 -5.35 -24.19 -9.47
N SER A 686 -5.54 -24.27 -10.79
CA SER A 686 -4.59 -24.94 -11.69
C SER A 686 -3.23 -24.23 -11.74
N VAL A 687 -3.22 -22.89 -11.70
CA VAL A 687 -1.97 -22.11 -11.63
C VAL A 687 -1.28 -22.29 -10.27
N ALA A 688 -2.03 -22.19 -9.16
CA ALA A 688 -1.49 -22.41 -7.82
C ALA A 688 -0.94 -23.83 -7.63
N TRP A 689 -1.60 -24.84 -8.21
CA TRP A 689 -1.18 -26.24 -8.19
C TRP A 689 0.22 -26.42 -8.79
N TRP A 690 0.43 -25.93 -10.01
CA TRP A 690 1.73 -26.05 -10.69
C TRP A 690 2.82 -25.21 -10.02
N LEU A 691 2.49 -24.02 -9.52
CA LEU A 691 3.41 -23.20 -8.73
C LEU A 691 3.88 -23.92 -7.46
N ARG A 692 2.95 -24.56 -6.73
CA ARG A 692 3.26 -25.33 -5.52
C ARG A 692 4.20 -26.50 -5.82
N TRP A 693 4.04 -27.19 -6.94
CA TRP A 693 4.96 -28.26 -7.37
C TRP A 693 6.35 -27.75 -7.74
N LEU A 694 6.46 -26.61 -8.44
CA LEU A 694 7.77 -25.98 -8.70
C LEU A 694 8.48 -25.61 -7.40
N VAL A 695 7.76 -25.06 -6.42
CA VAL A 695 8.32 -24.72 -5.10
C VAL A 695 8.70 -25.97 -4.30
N PHE A 696 7.90 -27.03 -4.30
CA PHE A 696 8.23 -28.30 -3.64
C PHE A 696 9.54 -28.89 -4.18
N ILE A 697 9.70 -28.94 -5.52
CA ILE A 697 10.92 -29.46 -6.14
C ILE A 697 12.10 -28.52 -5.86
N GLY A 698 11.92 -27.20 -5.99
CA GLY A 698 12.96 -26.20 -5.75
C GLY A 698 13.47 -26.18 -4.30
N VAL A 699 12.58 -26.27 -3.30
CA VAL A 699 12.97 -26.40 -1.90
C VAL A 699 13.63 -27.75 -1.65
N GLY A 700 13.11 -28.82 -2.25
CA GLY A 700 13.71 -30.15 -2.13
C GLY A 700 15.13 -30.23 -2.69
N THR A 701 15.41 -29.55 -3.79
CA THR A 701 16.78 -29.43 -4.34
C THR A 701 17.64 -28.45 -3.52
N SER A 702 17.09 -27.35 -3.00
CA SER A 702 17.85 -26.39 -2.16
C SER A 702 18.39 -27.05 -0.89
N VAL A 703 17.52 -27.76 -0.17
CA VAL A 703 17.88 -28.42 1.09
C VAL A 703 18.81 -29.60 0.84
N ALA A 704 18.56 -30.41 -0.20
CA ALA A 704 19.44 -31.51 -0.57
C ALA A 704 20.86 -31.04 -0.94
N TYR A 705 20.99 -29.88 -1.61
CA TYR A 705 22.29 -29.29 -1.89
C TYR A 705 22.95 -28.76 -0.62
N GLY A 706 22.26 -27.91 0.15
CA GLY A 706 22.81 -27.24 1.33
C GLY A 706 23.32 -28.18 2.44
N PHE A 707 22.72 -29.37 2.59
CA PHE A 707 23.12 -30.34 3.63
C PHE A 707 24.09 -31.42 3.18
N ARG A 708 24.19 -31.77 1.88
CA ARG A 708 24.89 -33.01 1.46
C ARG A 708 25.78 -32.93 0.22
N MET A 709 25.65 -31.91 -0.62
CA MET A 709 26.32 -31.86 -1.94
C MET A 709 27.32 -30.71 -2.22
N PRO A 710 27.73 -29.80 -1.30
CA PRO A 710 28.69 -28.74 -1.65
C PRO A 710 30.05 -29.24 -2.18
N MET A 711 30.42 -30.50 -1.86
CA MET A 711 31.70 -31.10 -2.25
C MET A 711 31.66 -31.90 -3.57
N LEU A 712 30.49 -32.20 -4.15
CA LEU A 712 30.41 -33.10 -5.32
C LEU A 712 30.17 -32.39 -6.65
N VAL A 713 29.43 -31.28 -6.66
CA VAL A 713 28.97 -30.66 -7.91
C VAL A 713 28.88 -29.14 -7.77
N ALA A 714 29.41 -28.39 -8.74
CA ALA A 714 29.50 -26.94 -8.64
C ALA A 714 28.19 -26.19 -9.02
N ASP A 715 28.13 -24.90 -8.68
CA ASP A 715 26.94 -24.03 -8.74
C ASP A 715 26.19 -24.01 -10.08
N GLY A 716 26.86 -24.31 -11.20
CA GLY A 716 26.19 -24.39 -12.51
C GLY A 716 25.18 -25.54 -12.59
N TRP A 717 25.47 -26.67 -11.92
CA TRP A 717 24.56 -27.82 -11.83
C TRP A 717 23.45 -27.61 -10.80
N VAL A 718 23.74 -26.88 -9.73
CA VAL A 718 22.74 -26.42 -8.75
C VAL A 718 21.71 -25.55 -9.46
N SER A 719 22.18 -24.56 -10.21
CA SER A 719 21.35 -23.69 -11.05
C SER A 719 20.49 -24.50 -12.04
N ALA A 720 21.05 -25.57 -12.63
CA ALA A 720 20.28 -26.49 -13.47
C ALA A 720 19.18 -27.22 -12.69
N ALA A 721 19.45 -27.74 -11.49
CA ALA A 721 18.47 -28.45 -10.67
C ALA A 721 17.26 -27.57 -10.28
N PHE A 722 17.46 -26.27 -10.03
CA PHE A 722 16.37 -25.31 -9.76
C PHE A 722 15.59 -24.91 -11.02
N VAL A 723 16.29 -24.70 -12.14
CA VAL A 723 15.68 -24.13 -13.36
C VAL A 723 15.00 -25.19 -14.21
N LEU A 724 15.57 -26.38 -14.31
CA LEU A 724 15.08 -27.47 -15.18
C LEU A 724 13.60 -27.81 -14.95
N PRO A 725 13.05 -27.90 -13.71
CA PRO A 725 11.62 -28.13 -13.49
C PRO A 725 10.72 -27.08 -14.16
N THR A 726 11.14 -25.80 -14.14
CA THR A 726 10.38 -24.70 -14.77
C THR A 726 10.47 -24.76 -16.30
N LEU A 727 11.64 -25.09 -16.85
CA LEU A 727 11.82 -25.27 -18.30
C LEU A 727 11.06 -26.49 -18.82
N VAL A 728 11.10 -27.61 -18.09
CA VAL A 728 10.34 -28.84 -18.41
C VAL A 728 8.84 -28.57 -18.35
N LEU A 729 8.34 -27.88 -17.31
CA LEU A 729 6.92 -27.53 -17.25
C LEU A 729 6.50 -26.56 -18.37
N THR A 730 7.38 -25.63 -18.77
CA THR A 730 7.16 -24.74 -19.92
C THR A 730 7.14 -25.51 -21.24
N ALA A 731 8.06 -26.45 -21.43
CA ALA A 731 8.09 -27.37 -22.57
C ALA A 731 6.81 -28.23 -22.64
N LEU A 732 6.38 -28.80 -21.51
CA LEU A 732 5.13 -29.56 -21.39
C LEU A 732 3.92 -28.68 -21.74
N ALA A 733 3.83 -27.44 -21.24
CA ALA A 733 2.73 -26.54 -21.55
C ALA A 733 2.67 -26.13 -23.04
N LEU A 734 3.82 -26.07 -23.73
CA LEU A 734 3.93 -25.70 -25.15
C LEU A 734 3.77 -26.89 -26.13
N TRP A 735 4.22 -28.09 -25.76
CA TRP A 735 4.20 -29.27 -26.63
C TRP A 735 3.15 -30.31 -26.26
N TRP A 736 2.91 -30.56 -24.96
CA TRP A 736 1.97 -31.58 -24.46
C TRP A 736 1.02 -31.02 -23.38
N PRO A 737 0.09 -30.11 -23.73
CA PRO A 737 -0.76 -29.43 -22.74
C PRO A 737 -1.80 -30.33 -22.05
N ARG A 738 -2.05 -31.56 -22.53
CA ARG A 738 -3.06 -32.48 -21.98
C ARG A 738 -2.87 -32.81 -20.48
N PRO A 739 -1.70 -33.34 -20.01
CA PRO A 739 -1.46 -33.57 -18.59
C PRO A 739 -1.52 -32.29 -17.74
N VAL A 740 -1.12 -31.14 -18.32
CA VAL A 740 -1.06 -29.86 -17.61
C VAL A 740 -2.45 -29.36 -17.17
N VAL A 741 -3.52 -29.76 -17.88
CA VAL A 741 -4.92 -29.35 -17.60
C VAL A 741 -5.82 -30.50 -17.11
N ALA A 742 -5.27 -31.68 -16.82
CA ALA A 742 -6.05 -32.85 -16.43
C ALA A 742 -7.08 -32.65 -15.29
N PRO A 743 -6.81 -31.86 -14.21
CA PRO A 743 -7.79 -31.65 -13.13
C PRO A 743 -9.05 -30.88 -13.55
N SER A 744 -8.97 -30.07 -14.61
CA SER A 744 -9.99 -29.10 -15.00
C SER A 744 -10.09 -28.99 -16.53
N ALA A 745 -10.14 -30.13 -17.22
CA ALA A 745 -10.12 -30.23 -18.68
C ALA A 745 -11.18 -29.36 -19.39
N ALA A 746 -12.33 -29.11 -18.76
CA ALA A 746 -13.37 -28.21 -19.25
C ALA A 746 -12.90 -26.76 -19.53
N HIS A 747 -11.78 -26.33 -18.92
CA HIS A 747 -11.22 -24.99 -19.06
C HIS A 747 -9.82 -24.99 -19.70
N ALA A 748 -9.50 -26.01 -20.53
CA ALA A 748 -8.20 -26.26 -21.13
C ALA A 748 -7.50 -25.01 -21.71
N GLU A 749 -8.19 -24.27 -22.58
CA GLU A 749 -7.62 -23.09 -23.23
C GLU A 749 -7.32 -21.95 -22.25
N ALA A 750 -8.22 -21.71 -21.29
CA ALA A 750 -8.07 -20.64 -20.31
C ALA A 750 -6.92 -20.94 -19.33
N ILE A 751 -6.77 -22.21 -18.93
CA ILE A 751 -5.66 -22.67 -18.09
C ILE A 751 -4.35 -22.60 -18.88
N ARG A 752 -4.31 -23.08 -20.13
CA ARG A 752 -3.12 -23.00 -21.00
C ARG A 752 -2.66 -21.57 -21.22
N ALA A 753 -3.59 -20.64 -21.47
CA ALA A 753 -3.27 -19.22 -21.64
C ALA A 753 -2.73 -18.58 -20.35
N ALA A 754 -3.38 -18.81 -19.21
CA ALA A 754 -2.96 -18.23 -17.94
C ALA A 754 -1.62 -18.78 -17.44
N LEU A 755 -1.48 -20.11 -17.42
CA LEU A 755 -0.26 -20.80 -16.98
C LEU A 755 0.88 -20.61 -17.99
N GLY A 756 0.61 -20.70 -19.29
CA GLY A 756 1.61 -20.46 -20.33
C GLY A 756 2.16 -19.03 -20.30
N GLY A 757 1.30 -18.04 -20.03
CA GLY A 757 1.74 -16.66 -19.79
C GLY A 757 2.65 -16.53 -18.57
N LEU A 758 2.27 -17.13 -17.43
CA LEU A 758 3.09 -17.14 -16.22
C LEU A 758 4.44 -17.82 -16.45
N LEU A 759 4.45 -19.00 -17.08
CA LEU A 759 5.64 -19.78 -17.38
C LEU A 759 6.57 -19.08 -18.38
N PHE A 760 6.03 -18.34 -19.35
CA PHE A 760 6.80 -17.48 -20.23
C PHE A 760 7.54 -16.38 -19.46
N PHE A 761 6.84 -15.64 -18.58
CA PHE A 761 7.47 -14.62 -17.75
C PHE A 761 8.48 -15.20 -16.77
N ALA A 762 8.19 -16.34 -16.13
CA ALA A 762 9.11 -17.04 -15.25
C ALA A 762 10.38 -17.50 -15.99
N THR A 763 10.23 -18.11 -17.17
CA THR A 763 11.34 -18.55 -18.03
C THR A 763 12.21 -17.38 -18.48
N ALA A 764 11.60 -16.24 -18.85
CA ALA A 764 12.32 -15.03 -19.22
C ALA A 764 13.09 -14.42 -18.02
N LEU A 765 12.49 -14.37 -16.83
CA LEU A 765 13.11 -13.86 -15.62
C LEU A 765 14.28 -14.75 -15.15
N ILE A 766 14.09 -16.07 -15.19
CA ILE A 766 15.15 -17.06 -14.96
C ILE A 766 16.29 -16.87 -15.96
N GLY A 767 15.96 -16.67 -17.24
CA GLY A 767 16.94 -16.34 -18.28
C GLY A 767 17.80 -15.13 -17.92
N ILE A 768 17.18 -14.05 -17.44
CA ILE A 768 17.91 -12.86 -16.97
C ILE A 768 18.81 -13.19 -15.78
N GLY A 769 18.32 -13.94 -14.80
CA GLY A 769 19.11 -14.34 -13.61
C GLY A 769 20.34 -15.18 -13.98
N LEU A 770 20.19 -16.16 -14.88
CA LEU A 770 21.27 -17.03 -15.34
C LEU A 770 22.41 -16.28 -16.05
N LEU A 771 22.18 -15.08 -16.59
CA LEU A 771 23.25 -14.25 -17.18
C LEU A 771 24.32 -13.83 -16.16
N PHE A 772 24.00 -13.82 -14.87
CA PHE A 772 24.86 -13.33 -13.77
C PHE A 772 25.45 -14.47 -12.91
N VAL A 773 25.22 -15.73 -13.28
CA VAL A 773 25.78 -16.90 -12.59
C VAL A 773 27.15 -17.26 -13.17
N SER A 774 28.10 -17.67 -12.32
CA SER A 774 29.50 -18.01 -12.69
C SER A 774 29.64 -19.19 -13.66
N GLY A 775 28.65 -20.09 -13.70
CA GLY A 775 28.59 -21.20 -14.65
C GLY A 775 29.65 -22.29 -14.42
N GLN A 776 30.14 -22.44 -13.18
CA GLN A 776 31.09 -23.52 -12.84
C GLN A 776 30.53 -24.90 -13.22
N ALA A 777 31.32 -25.68 -13.95
CA ALA A 777 30.87 -26.94 -14.58
C ALA A 777 31.33 -28.22 -13.85
N ALA A 778 32.16 -28.10 -12.79
CA ALA A 778 32.75 -29.24 -12.10
C ALA A 778 31.69 -30.26 -11.63
N PRO A 779 31.94 -31.57 -11.79
CA PRO A 779 33.23 -32.20 -12.13
C PRO A 779 33.62 -32.19 -13.62
N LEU A 780 32.76 -31.72 -14.53
CA LEU A 780 33.12 -31.62 -15.96
C LEU A 780 34.01 -30.39 -16.23
N PRO A 781 34.92 -30.45 -17.22
CA PRO A 781 35.74 -29.30 -17.62
C PRO A 781 34.85 -28.18 -18.16
N PHE A 782 35.21 -26.92 -17.86
CA PHE A 782 34.51 -25.77 -18.42
C PHE A 782 34.79 -25.66 -19.92
N ILE A 783 33.75 -25.76 -20.72
CA ILE A 783 33.76 -25.46 -22.16
C ILE A 783 32.81 -24.29 -22.39
N PRO A 784 33.25 -23.18 -23.04
CA PRO A 784 32.37 -22.07 -23.41
C PRO A 784 31.15 -22.58 -24.19
N VAL A 785 29.96 -22.03 -23.93
CA VAL A 785 28.68 -22.41 -24.57
C VAL A 785 28.14 -23.82 -24.20
N LEU A 786 28.98 -24.74 -23.71
CA LEU A 786 28.59 -26.13 -23.35
C LEU A 786 28.54 -26.42 -21.84
N ASN A 787 28.82 -25.44 -20.99
CA ASN A 787 28.59 -25.53 -19.54
C ASN A 787 27.08 -25.58 -19.21
N PRO A 788 26.66 -26.15 -18.06
CA PRO A 788 25.24 -26.30 -17.73
C PRO A 788 24.44 -25.00 -17.78
N VAL A 789 25.00 -23.87 -17.36
CA VAL A 789 24.30 -22.56 -17.38
C VAL A 789 24.08 -22.05 -18.80
N ASP A 790 25.04 -22.21 -19.71
CA ASP A 790 24.82 -21.87 -21.13
C ASP A 790 23.80 -22.78 -21.80
N LEU A 791 23.80 -24.08 -21.50
CA LEU A 791 22.77 -25.01 -22.01
C LEU A 791 21.36 -24.64 -21.53
N LEU A 792 21.21 -24.20 -20.27
CA LEU A 792 19.94 -23.66 -19.76
C LEU A 792 19.54 -22.36 -20.48
N LEU A 793 20.48 -21.45 -20.73
CA LEU A 793 20.21 -20.21 -21.47
C LEU A 793 19.81 -20.46 -22.93
N VAL A 794 20.40 -21.46 -23.58
CA VAL A 794 19.98 -21.93 -24.90
C VAL A 794 18.56 -22.53 -24.84
N ALA A 795 18.26 -23.36 -23.84
CA ALA A 795 16.91 -23.90 -23.64
C ALA A 795 15.86 -22.81 -23.37
N VAL A 796 16.18 -21.81 -22.53
CA VAL A 796 15.38 -20.61 -22.31
C VAL A 796 15.13 -19.88 -23.63
N LEU A 797 16.17 -19.64 -24.44
CA LEU A 797 16.05 -18.95 -25.72
C LEU A 797 15.13 -19.69 -26.70
N VAL A 798 15.24 -21.03 -26.78
CA VAL A 798 14.37 -21.89 -27.58
C VAL A 798 12.92 -21.84 -27.09
N LEU A 799 12.69 -21.93 -25.77
CA LEU A 799 11.34 -21.89 -25.19
C LEU A 799 10.67 -20.52 -25.35
N VAL A 800 11.41 -19.42 -25.12
CA VAL A 800 10.94 -18.04 -25.35
C VAL A 800 10.59 -17.84 -26.84
N PHE A 801 11.42 -18.34 -27.75
CA PHE A 801 11.18 -18.27 -29.19
C PHE A 801 9.96 -19.11 -29.62
N ARG A 802 9.79 -20.33 -29.08
CA ARG A 802 8.63 -21.19 -29.36
C ARG A 802 7.33 -20.63 -28.77
N ALA A 803 7.40 -20.00 -27.59
CA ALA A 803 6.26 -19.31 -26.98
C ALA A 803 5.86 -18.07 -27.80
N LEU A 804 6.81 -17.23 -28.21
CA LEU A 804 6.59 -16.09 -29.13
C LEU A 804 6.13 -16.51 -30.54
N SER A 805 6.16 -17.81 -30.84
CA SER A 805 5.66 -18.41 -32.09
C SER A 805 4.32 -19.11 -31.92
N ASP A 806 3.72 -19.12 -30.72
CA ASP A 806 2.43 -19.78 -30.50
C ASP A 806 1.27 -18.96 -31.11
N ASP A 807 0.31 -19.65 -31.73
CA ASP A 807 -0.84 -19.01 -32.38
C ASP A 807 -1.83 -18.38 -31.38
N THR A 808 -1.66 -18.63 -30.09
CA THR A 808 -2.40 -17.94 -29.02
C THR A 808 -2.00 -16.48 -28.85
N LEU A 809 -0.82 -16.06 -29.36
CA LEU A 809 -0.34 -14.69 -29.20
C LEU A 809 -0.83 -13.76 -30.31
N PRO A 810 -1.25 -12.52 -29.98
CA PRO A 810 -1.63 -11.51 -30.96
C PRO A 810 -0.53 -11.25 -31.99
N HIS A 811 -0.91 -11.01 -33.25
CA HIS A 811 0.04 -10.84 -34.36
C HIS A 811 1.09 -9.76 -34.08
N GLY A 812 0.73 -8.65 -33.44
CA GLY A 812 1.67 -7.58 -33.07
C GLY A 812 2.80 -8.03 -32.14
N VAL A 813 2.58 -9.02 -31.27
CA VAL A 813 3.62 -9.62 -30.42
C VAL A 813 4.53 -10.52 -31.24
N ARG A 814 3.98 -11.29 -32.19
CA ARG A 814 4.77 -12.19 -33.04
C ARG A 814 5.77 -11.44 -33.94
N VAL A 815 5.46 -10.19 -34.31
CA VAL A 815 6.35 -9.32 -35.12
C VAL A 815 7.60 -8.86 -34.34
N THR A 816 7.58 -8.81 -33.00
CA THR A 816 8.75 -8.40 -32.21
C THR A 816 9.76 -9.53 -31.96
N ARG A 817 9.39 -10.79 -32.23
CA ARG A 817 10.22 -12.00 -32.08
C ARG A 817 11.68 -11.85 -32.56
N PRO A 818 12.00 -11.37 -33.77
CA PRO A 818 13.40 -11.20 -34.21
C PRO A 818 14.18 -10.18 -33.38
N VAL A 819 13.53 -9.13 -32.88
CA VAL A 819 14.17 -8.11 -32.02
C VAL A 819 14.45 -8.67 -30.64
N VAL A 820 13.47 -9.37 -30.03
CA VAL A 820 13.65 -10.04 -28.74
C VAL A 820 14.79 -11.06 -28.82
N PHE A 821 14.82 -11.88 -29.87
CA PHE A 821 15.88 -12.85 -30.10
C PHE A 821 17.27 -12.20 -30.23
N ALA A 822 17.39 -11.09 -30.99
CA ALA A 822 18.65 -10.37 -31.13
C ALA A 822 19.17 -9.79 -29.80
N VAL A 823 18.27 -9.23 -28.98
CA VAL A 823 18.63 -8.72 -27.64
C VAL A 823 19.04 -9.84 -26.69
N CYS A 824 18.29 -10.95 -26.64
CA CYS A 824 18.64 -12.11 -25.83
C CYS A 824 19.97 -12.74 -26.27
N PHE A 825 20.23 -12.83 -27.58
CA PHE A 825 21.49 -13.31 -28.12
C PHE A 825 22.68 -12.41 -27.73
N PHE A 826 22.54 -11.09 -27.83
CA PHE A 826 23.59 -10.15 -27.42
C PHE A 826 23.89 -10.24 -25.91
N ALA A 827 22.85 -10.36 -25.08
CA ALA A 827 22.99 -10.56 -23.64
C ALA A 827 23.66 -11.89 -23.30
N PHE A 828 23.24 -12.99 -23.96
CA PHE A 828 23.87 -14.30 -23.85
C PHE A 828 25.35 -14.26 -24.21
N ALA A 829 25.71 -13.71 -25.37
CA ALA A 829 27.09 -13.60 -25.82
C ALA A 829 27.95 -12.77 -24.87
N THR A 830 27.40 -11.71 -24.28
CA THR A 830 28.06 -10.89 -23.25
C THR A 830 28.36 -11.70 -21.99
N SER A 831 27.37 -12.44 -21.46
CA SER A 831 27.52 -13.30 -20.28
C SER A 831 28.50 -14.45 -20.52
N ALA A 832 28.39 -15.14 -21.67
CA ALA A 832 29.27 -16.23 -22.05
C ALA A 832 30.74 -15.76 -22.22
N THR A 833 30.95 -14.54 -22.74
CA THR A 833 32.30 -13.95 -22.84
C THR A 833 32.90 -13.69 -21.46
N LEU A 834 32.12 -13.11 -20.54
CA LEU A 834 32.58 -12.89 -19.16
C LEU A 834 32.89 -14.23 -18.46
N ARG A 835 32.05 -15.25 -18.63
CA ARG A 835 32.31 -16.58 -18.04
C ARG A 835 33.54 -17.25 -18.65
N ALA A 836 33.78 -17.10 -19.95
CA ALA A 836 35.01 -17.56 -20.58
C ALA A 836 36.25 -16.88 -19.98
N VAL A 837 36.22 -15.57 -19.72
CA VAL A 837 37.34 -14.87 -19.03
C VAL A 837 37.50 -15.34 -17.58
N HIS A 838 36.41 -15.53 -16.85
CA HIS A 838 36.45 -16.04 -15.47
C HIS A 838 37.11 -17.42 -15.38
N HIS A 839 36.71 -18.37 -16.23
CA HIS A 839 37.20 -19.75 -16.17
C HIS A 839 38.56 -19.96 -16.85
N LEU A 840 38.80 -19.33 -18.01
CA LEU A 840 40.02 -19.57 -18.80
C LEU A 840 41.20 -18.69 -18.38
N ALA A 841 40.95 -17.56 -17.71
CA ALA A 841 41.98 -16.64 -17.23
C ALA A 841 41.92 -16.40 -15.71
N SER A 842 41.16 -17.21 -14.97
CA SER A 842 41.08 -17.22 -13.51
C SER A 842 40.73 -15.86 -12.86
N VAL A 843 40.03 -14.98 -13.58
CA VAL A 843 39.55 -13.69 -13.05
C VAL A 843 38.34 -13.96 -12.14
N PRO A 844 38.26 -13.46 -10.89
CA PRO A 844 37.12 -13.71 -10.01
C PRO A 844 35.76 -13.32 -10.60
N TRP A 845 34.70 -14.05 -10.26
CA TRP A 845 33.31 -13.75 -10.64
C TRP A 845 32.64 -12.87 -9.57
N ASP A 846 33.13 -11.64 -9.47
CA ASP A 846 32.64 -10.61 -8.55
C ASP A 846 32.73 -9.22 -9.21
N ASP A 847 32.54 -8.14 -8.45
CA ASP A 847 32.68 -6.77 -8.96
C ASP A 847 34.05 -6.48 -9.58
N THR A 848 35.11 -7.23 -9.27
CA THR A 848 36.43 -7.06 -9.87
C THR A 848 36.46 -7.46 -11.35
N ILE A 849 35.57 -8.34 -11.82
CA ILE A 849 35.46 -8.69 -13.25
C ILE A 849 35.13 -7.45 -14.09
N THR A 850 34.38 -6.50 -13.53
CA THR A 850 34.04 -5.23 -14.19
C THR A 850 35.22 -4.26 -14.26
N ARG A 851 36.27 -4.48 -13.45
CA ARG A 851 37.50 -3.68 -13.42
C ARG A 851 38.67 -4.36 -14.14
N SER A 852 38.56 -5.66 -14.40
CA SER A 852 39.58 -6.44 -15.11
C SER A 852 39.75 -5.93 -16.55
N SER A 853 40.97 -5.51 -16.87
CA SER A 853 41.34 -5.06 -18.22
C SER A 853 41.11 -6.16 -19.26
N LEU A 854 41.40 -7.42 -18.93
CA LEU A 854 41.16 -8.56 -19.80
C LEU A 854 39.66 -8.75 -20.10
N ALA A 855 38.81 -8.70 -19.08
CA ALA A 855 37.36 -8.79 -19.26
C ALA A 855 36.81 -7.64 -20.12
N GLN A 856 37.29 -6.41 -19.90
CA GLN A 856 36.87 -5.26 -20.68
C GLN A 856 37.33 -5.33 -22.13
N LEU A 857 38.57 -5.75 -22.40
CA LEU A 857 39.10 -6.00 -23.74
C LEU A 857 38.30 -7.10 -24.46
N SER A 858 38.09 -8.25 -23.82
CA SER A 858 37.31 -9.36 -24.39
C SER A 858 35.88 -8.94 -24.76
N LEU A 859 35.19 -8.19 -23.89
CA LEU A 859 33.87 -7.64 -24.20
C LEU A 859 33.92 -6.67 -25.39
N THR A 860 34.90 -5.76 -25.44
CA THR A 860 35.03 -4.79 -26.54
C THR A 860 35.29 -5.50 -27.87
N VAL A 861 36.12 -6.55 -27.89
CA VAL A 861 36.36 -7.37 -29.09
C VAL A 861 35.09 -8.11 -29.51
N VAL A 862 34.44 -8.85 -28.61
CA VAL A 862 33.23 -9.63 -28.95
C VAL A 862 32.08 -8.72 -29.40
N TRP A 863 31.83 -7.61 -28.70
CA TRP A 863 30.79 -6.64 -29.11
C TRP A 863 31.11 -6.01 -30.47
N SER A 864 32.37 -5.70 -30.76
CA SER A 864 32.78 -5.17 -32.06
C SER A 864 32.58 -6.20 -33.18
N VAL A 865 32.95 -7.47 -32.95
CA VAL A 865 32.73 -8.56 -33.92
C VAL A 865 31.23 -8.78 -34.17
N ILE A 866 30.40 -8.84 -33.12
CA ILE A 866 28.94 -8.98 -33.27
C ILE A 866 28.36 -7.75 -33.99
N GLY A 867 28.78 -6.54 -33.64
CA GLY A 867 28.36 -5.29 -34.27
C GLY A 867 28.69 -5.25 -35.76
N VAL A 868 29.95 -5.54 -36.12
CA VAL A 868 30.42 -5.64 -37.52
C VAL A 868 29.64 -6.70 -38.30
N LEU A 869 29.51 -7.91 -37.75
CA LEU A 869 28.80 -9.01 -38.42
C LEU A 869 27.33 -8.66 -38.65
N ALA A 870 26.64 -8.09 -37.66
CA ALA A 870 25.27 -7.62 -37.80
C ALA A 870 25.15 -6.48 -38.84
N TRP A 871 26.08 -5.52 -38.82
CA TRP A 871 26.08 -4.39 -39.75
C TRP A 871 26.30 -4.85 -41.21
N VAL A 872 27.28 -5.72 -41.44
CA VAL A 872 27.60 -6.30 -42.75
C VAL A 872 26.52 -7.26 -43.25
N LEU A 873 26.02 -8.18 -42.41
CA LEU A 873 24.93 -9.09 -42.78
C LEU A 873 23.63 -8.33 -43.01
N GLY A 874 23.36 -7.26 -42.24
CA GLY A 874 22.22 -6.37 -42.44
C GLY A 874 22.27 -5.62 -43.77
N SER A 875 23.46 -5.18 -44.19
CA SER A 875 23.69 -4.59 -45.51
C SER A 875 23.50 -5.65 -46.62
N ARG A 876 24.22 -6.78 -46.55
CA ARG A 876 24.18 -7.85 -47.58
C ARG A 876 22.81 -8.52 -47.75
N ARG A 877 22.00 -8.63 -46.69
CA ARG A 877 20.65 -9.21 -46.73
C ARG A 877 19.54 -8.17 -46.97
N GLY A 878 19.87 -6.89 -47.12
CA GLY A 878 18.88 -5.80 -47.18
C GLY A 878 18.05 -5.62 -45.91
N GLN A 879 18.43 -6.27 -44.81
CA GLN A 879 17.66 -6.30 -43.56
C GLN A 879 17.97 -5.06 -42.71
N ARG A 880 17.22 -3.98 -42.95
CA ARG A 880 17.43 -2.68 -42.30
C ARG A 880 17.40 -2.74 -40.76
N MET A 881 16.60 -3.63 -40.14
CA MET A 881 16.60 -3.82 -38.68
C MET A 881 17.92 -4.42 -38.18
N LEU A 882 18.52 -5.37 -38.91
CA LEU A 882 19.80 -5.98 -38.57
C LEU A 882 20.97 -4.99 -38.79
N TRP A 883 20.90 -4.18 -39.85
CA TRP A 883 21.84 -3.09 -40.11
C TRP A 883 21.81 -2.04 -38.98
N MET A 884 20.61 -1.61 -38.56
CA MET A 884 20.44 -0.69 -37.43
C MET A 884 20.91 -1.29 -36.10
N ALA A 885 20.71 -2.59 -35.86
CA ALA A 885 21.20 -3.27 -34.67
C ALA A 885 22.74 -3.28 -34.62
N GLY A 886 23.41 -3.58 -35.74
CA GLY A 886 24.88 -3.53 -35.84
C GLY A 886 25.45 -2.14 -35.58
N ALA A 887 24.88 -1.11 -36.21
CA ALA A 887 25.25 0.28 -35.96
C ALA A 887 25.01 0.71 -34.49
N GLY A 888 23.91 0.25 -33.87
CA GLY A 888 23.60 0.51 -32.47
C GLY A 888 24.57 -0.15 -31.49
N ILE A 889 24.97 -1.41 -31.75
CA ILE A 889 25.99 -2.12 -30.96
C ILE A 889 27.34 -1.40 -31.06
N MET A 890 27.74 -0.96 -32.25
CA MET A 890 28.97 -0.15 -32.39
C MET A 890 28.86 1.15 -31.58
N GLY A 891 27.76 1.90 -31.70
CA GLY A 891 27.53 3.10 -30.88
C GLY A 891 27.65 2.84 -29.36
N LEU A 892 27.19 1.68 -28.88
CA LEU A 892 27.35 1.25 -27.49
C LEU A 892 28.82 0.99 -27.11
N VAL A 893 29.62 0.38 -28.00
CA VAL A 893 31.07 0.19 -27.76
C VAL A 893 31.79 1.53 -27.64
N LEU A 894 31.48 2.52 -28.49
CA LEU A 894 32.04 3.87 -28.37
C LEU A 894 31.71 4.51 -27.01
N ALA A 895 30.45 4.43 -26.59
CA ALA A 895 30.00 4.99 -25.32
C ALA A 895 30.68 4.29 -24.12
N LYS A 896 30.85 2.97 -24.19
CA LYS A 896 31.57 2.19 -23.17
C LYS A 896 33.02 2.67 -23.03
N LEU A 897 33.76 2.76 -24.13
CA LEU A 897 35.15 3.23 -24.13
C LEU A 897 35.26 4.60 -23.44
N LEU A 898 34.42 5.56 -23.84
CA LEU A 898 34.39 6.93 -23.31
C LEU A 898 34.03 7.04 -21.82
N LEU A 899 33.10 6.22 -21.33
CA LEU A 899 32.53 6.37 -19.98
C LEU A 899 33.19 5.47 -18.93
N VAL A 900 33.49 4.22 -19.32
CA VAL A 900 33.95 3.15 -18.40
C VAL A 900 35.46 3.04 -18.46
N ASP A 901 36.03 2.92 -19.66
CA ASP A 901 37.48 2.73 -19.84
C ASP A 901 38.29 4.04 -19.65
N ARG A 902 37.63 5.15 -19.27
CA ARG A 902 38.26 6.44 -18.96
C ARG A 902 39.31 6.37 -17.84
N SER A 903 39.16 5.45 -16.88
CA SER A 903 40.16 5.24 -15.82
C SER A 903 41.46 4.64 -16.33
N HIS A 904 41.43 4.01 -17.52
CA HIS A 904 42.60 3.46 -18.20
C HIS A 904 43.24 4.46 -19.20
N LEU A 905 42.71 5.68 -19.34
CA LEU A 905 43.35 6.75 -20.15
C LEU A 905 44.70 7.21 -19.60
N GLY A 906 45.03 6.87 -18.34
CA GLY A 906 46.37 7.05 -17.77
C GLY A 906 47.40 5.99 -18.22
N ASN A 907 47.05 5.06 -19.11
CA ASN A 907 47.92 3.99 -19.59
C ASN A 907 47.90 3.89 -21.13
N LEU A 908 49.06 3.60 -21.74
CA LEU A 908 49.29 3.55 -23.18
C LEU A 908 48.32 2.61 -23.92
N PHE A 909 47.95 1.48 -23.29
CA PHE A 909 46.99 0.51 -23.84
C PHE A 909 45.56 1.04 -23.94
N GLY A 910 45.16 1.96 -23.06
CA GLY A 910 43.86 2.65 -23.15
C GLY A 910 43.81 3.54 -24.40
N ILE A 911 44.84 4.37 -24.58
CA ILE A 911 44.97 5.31 -25.71
C ILE A 911 44.97 4.54 -27.05
N GLY A 912 45.73 3.44 -27.14
CA GLY A 912 45.75 2.59 -28.34
C GLY A 912 44.39 1.96 -28.68
N SER A 913 43.63 1.53 -27.66
CA SER A 913 42.28 0.95 -27.85
C SER A 913 41.27 1.97 -28.41
N PHE A 914 41.35 3.23 -27.96
CA PHE A 914 40.55 4.33 -28.50
C PHE A 914 40.88 4.63 -29.97
N MET A 915 42.16 4.66 -30.34
CA MET A 915 42.58 4.88 -31.73
C MET A 915 42.17 3.73 -32.65
N ALA A 916 42.36 2.48 -32.22
CA ALA A 916 41.95 1.29 -32.97
C ALA A 916 40.44 1.26 -33.21
N TYR A 917 39.63 1.61 -32.20
CA TYR A 917 38.18 1.70 -32.34
C TYR A 917 37.75 2.82 -33.31
N GLY A 918 38.38 4.00 -33.24
CA GLY A 918 38.13 5.11 -34.18
C GLY A 918 38.45 4.74 -35.64
N LEU A 919 39.56 4.02 -35.85
CA LEU A 919 39.94 3.51 -37.17
C LEU A 919 38.93 2.47 -37.68
N LEU A 920 38.52 1.52 -36.83
CA LEU A 920 37.55 0.46 -37.15
C LEU A 920 36.20 1.06 -37.57
N CYS A 921 35.68 2.04 -36.84
CA CYS A 921 34.45 2.76 -37.22
C CYS A 921 34.56 3.46 -38.58
N THR A 922 35.73 4.03 -38.89
CA THR A 922 35.98 4.72 -40.17
C THR A 922 35.95 3.72 -41.33
N VAL A 923 36.54 2.54 -41.17
CA VAL A 923 36.53 1.46 -42.18
C VAL A 923 35.12 0.89 -42.39
N ILE A 924 34.35 0.66 -41.32
CA ILE A 924 32.97 0.14 -41.44
C ILE A 924 32.04 1.15 -42.13
N GLY A 925 32.23 2.45 -41.87
CA GLY A 925 31.49 3.53 -42.52
C GLY A 925 31.62 3.55 -44.05
N TYR A 926 32.72 3.01 -44.58
CA TYR A 926 32.95 2.81 -46.01
C TYR A 926 32.34 1.50 -46.54
N LEU A 927 32.44 0.40 -45.78
CA LEU A 927 32.07 -0.94 -46.24
C LEU A 927 30.58 -1.32 -46.09
N ALA A 928 29.80 -0.63 -45.25
CA ALA A 928 28.42 -1.01 -44.93
C ALA A 928 27.39 0.14 -45.12
N PRO A 929 27.24 0.68 -46.35
CA PRO A 929 26.29 1.75 -46.65
C PRO A 929 24.85 1.36 -46.26
N ALA A 930 24.06 2.37 -45.92
CA ALA A 930 22.71 2.19 -45.41
C ALA A 930 21.78 1.59 -46.50
N PRO A 931 21.09 0.46 -46.23
CA PRO A 931 20.16 -0.11 -47.20
C PRO A 931 19.00 0.87 -47.46
N PRO A 932 18.58 1.03 -48.73
CA PRO A 932 17.55 2.00 -49.10
C PRO A 932 16.24 1.72 -48.37
N ARG A 933 15.49 2.80 -48.07
CA ARG A 933 14.14 2.66 -47.53
C ARG A 933 13.26 2.08 -48.63
N GLN A 934 12.56 0.97 -48.36
CA GLN A 934 11.46 0.53 -49.22
C GLN A 934 10.49 1.71 -49.36
N SER A 935 10.34 2.20 -50.58
CA SER A 935 9.37 3.24 -50.91
C SER A 935 7.98 2.66 -50.68
N VAL A 936 7.22 3.28 -49.77
CA VAL A 936 5.77 3.11 -49.76
C VAL A 936 5.30 3.64 -51.11
N SER A 937 4.81 2.76 -51.99
CA SER A 937 4.27 3.18 -53.28
C SER A 937 3.19 4.22 -53.04
N PRO A 938 3.22 5.40 -53.72
CA PRO A 938 2.12 6.33 -53.62
C PRO A 938 0.85 5.62 -54.11
N SER A 939 -0.22 5.72 -53.33
CA SER A 939 -1.53 5.21 -53.70
C SER A 939 -1.94 5.80 -55.05
N ALA A 940 -2.27 4.93 -56.00
CA ALA A 940 -2.69 5.35 -57.33
C ALA A 940 -3.89 6.31 -57.23
N GLU A 941 -3.73 7.47 -57.85
CA GLU A 941 -4.78 8.48 -58.00
C GLU A 941 -5.86 7.91 -58.94
N PRO A 942 -7.16 7.94 -58.55
CA PRO A 942 -8.20 7.33 -59.37
C PRO A 942 -8.44 8.15 -60.64
N PRO A 943 -8.56 7.52 -61.83
CA PRO A 943 -8.89 8.23 -63.04
C PRO A 943 -10.31 8.80 -62.95
N HIS A 944 -10.42 10.13 -62.96
CA HIS A 944 -11.71 10.79 -63.14
C HIS A 944 -12.27 10.47 -64.53
N ALA A 945 -13.54 10.06 -64.56
CA ALA A 945 -14.26 9.80 -65.80
C ALA A 945 -14.60 11.10 -66.54
N SER A 946 -14.48 11.04 -67.86
CA SER A 946 -15.25 11.82 -68.83
C SER A 946 -16.28 10.90 -69.47
#